data_AF-A0A4R0JA99-F1
#
_entry.id   AF-A0A4R0JA99-F1
#
_cell.length_a   1.000
_cell.length_b   1.000
_cell.length_c   1.000
_cell.angle_alpha   90.00
_cell.angle_beta   90.00
_cell.angle_gamma   90.00
#
_symmetry.space_group_name_H-M   'P 1'
#
loop_
_entity.id
_entity.type
_entity.pdbx_description
1 polymer ?
#
loop_
_entity_poly.entity_id
_entity_poly.type
_entity_poly.pdbx_seq_one_letter_code
_entity_poly.pdbx_strand_id
1 'polypeptide(L)'
;MRNRLLSLCLAVLLGLATLTVPAGTATAADKSATFGPFDPRIELDGHWGRDDDVAITVNSGSSLRFRFTGDRLGAWFDTEAITNPAQLYVAVDGGDPVLVKVDEDHKVFVEGLDPAFAHTAEIVVKDVDEYANRWTVPLQSGVVLEKVELAPLAQLVPLPTTAEHRIEFYGDSITQGVMALCAELGSDCADGSKSYPHLVGEAFGADTNQVGFGKQGILQPGHGNVGTAADSFGWNLAGSQAEPTDPGAVVVNFGTNDAAYDSAEFTPAYLAYLRKIRAADPHTLIVALRPFNGTHTADIAAAVRAAKDRRIVYVDTTGWLGPDDYNGSTHPNVQGHQVAAAKLTTVLEHLTGWQPTLSGDTAKLSPRGTANSTCSDTPLTMTFRGPVRLGVRGKLQIHKAGGEVVDTIDLADLTSYQRSVGDARTDFGELHTWKYQPVVVDGRTVSIHPHQRLAPGQVYSVTVDPGFVVGHPGITTGWTFRSRQDPRTDSRLRVDGSGHADFCTVQAAIDFVAEGDKATIDVAPGLYRELVWVPPTRPGITISGAGAGRTVIGYPNNNLLNGDSAMANVPIEQAYCQRRVIPQSDRFNCWRAAMAVFADDFTMTDVTVQNLTPYRGSQAEAFFGNGNRMVLARLRILGYQDSLRLQGQAFVTDSYIEGDVDFVWGTGGVFMQDSELKALHEGYYNQVRNIDNGPGNIFVRVRLTRAPDLPDDSVFLARAELSRFPTSQVVFIDSAMDSHVKTTGFQITSPNDCAAAGQIRFWEYHSTDLAGRPIDTSARLACSRQLGDDEAAQLRDPSYVFGGWHPVVPRPER
;
A
#
# COMPACT_ATOMS: atom_id res chain seq x y z
N MET A 1 -18.04 -28.95 13.32
CA MET A 1 -19.18 -29.85 13.58
C MET A 1 -20.00 -29.33 14.77
N ARG A 2 -21.16 -28.70 14.53
CA ARG A 2 -22.36 -28.84 15.37
C ARG A 2 -23.59 -28.30 14.64
N ASN A 3 -24.36 -29.27 14.16
CA ASN A 3 -25.74 -29.39 13.70
C ASN A 3 -26.69 -28.18 13.56
N ARG A 4 -27.31 -28.19 12.37
CA ARG A 4 -28.63 -27.67 11.97
C ARG A 4 -29.79 -28.21 12.85
N LEU A 5 -30.88 -27.43 12.93
CA LEU A 5 -32.26 -27.92 12.78
C LEU A 5 -33.24 -26.76 12.47
N LEU A 6 -34.17 -27.05 11.56
CA LEU A 6 -35.10 -26.15 10.86
C LEU A 6 -36.47 -25.98 11.58
N SER A 7 -37.10 -24.83 11.30
CA SER A 7 -38.52 -24.55 10.99
C SER A 7 -39.66 -24.87 11.97
N LEU A 8 -40.53 -23.87 12.24
CA LEU A 8 -41.88 -23.75 11.65
C LEU A 8 -42.60 -22.44 12.07
N CYS A 9 -43.36 -21.85 11.15
CA CYS A 9 -44.22 -20.68 11.32
C CYS A 9 -45.45 -20.95 12.22
N LEU A 10 -45.90 -19.94 12.98
CA LEU A 10 -47.33 -19.69 13.20
C LEU A 10 -47.59 -18.23 13.58
N ALA A 11 -48.46 -17.58 12.80
CA ALA A 11 -48.94 -16.22 13.02
C ALA A 11 -49.99 -16.18 14.15
N VAL A 12 -49.88 -15.21 15.06
CA VAL A 12 -50.99 -14.72 15.88
C VAL A 12 -50.92 -13.20 15.93
N LEU A 13 -51.90 -12.56 15.27
CA LEU A 13 -52.24 -11.15 15.41
C LEU A 13 -52.92 -10.92 16.76
N LEU A 14 -52.37 -10.04 17.60
CA LEU A 14 -53.12 -9.34 18.63
C LEU A 14 -52.48 -7.98 18.88
N GLY A 15 -53.27 -6.93 18.62
CA GLY A 15 -52.86 -5.53 18.72
C GLY A 15 -52.66 -5.10 20.17
N LEU A 16 -51.56 -4.39 20.39
CA LEU A 16 -51.32 -3.56 21.55
C LEU A 16 -50.84 -2.20 21.05
N ALA A 17 -51.66 -1.19 21.31
CA ALA A 17 -51.36 0.20 21.03
C ALA A 17 -50.16 0.64 21.88
N THR A 18 -49.00 0.81 21.26
CA THR A 18 -47.83 1.45 21.85
C THR A 18 -47.82 2.91 21.47
N LEU A 19 -47.89 3.78 22.48
CA LEU A 19 -47.58 5.20 22.41
C LEU A 19 -46.25 5.40 21.66
N THR A 20 -46.31 6.02 20.49
CA THR A 20 -45.13 6.46 19.75
C THR A 20 -44.56 7.70 20.43
N VAL A 21 -43.53 7.52 21.25
CA VAL A 21 -42.55 8.58 21.48
C VAL A 21 -41.80 8.72 20.15
N PRO A 22 -41.72 9.91 19.53
CA PRO A 22 -40.94 10.06 18.31
C PRO A 22 -39.49 9.76 18.67
N ALA A 23 -38.95 8.68 18.09
CA ALA A 23 -37.52 8.46 18.05
C ALA A 23 -36.93 9.70 17.37
N GLY A 24 -36.13 10.47 18.12
CA GLY A 24 -35.32 11.52 17.53
C GLY A 24 -34.51 10.89 16.41
N THR A 25 -34.78 11.31 15.18
CA THR A 25 -33.93 10.98 14.05
C THR A 25 -32.63 11.73 14.26
N ALA A 26 -31.63 11.07 14.86
CA ALA A 26 -30.25 11.48 14.69
C ALA A 26 -30.04 11.56 13.17
N THR A 27 -29.81 12.77 12.68
CA THR A 27 -29.59 12.97 11.25
C THR A 27 -28.27 12.30 10.87
N ALA A 28 -28.06 11.95 9.60
CA ALA A 28 -26.78 11.36 9.17
C ALA A 28 -25.54 12.22 9.53
N ALA A 29 -25.75 13.49 9.90
CA ALA A 29 -24.76 14.42 10.42
C ALA A 29 -24.31 14.18 11.88
N ASP A 30 -24.98 13.29 12.64
CA ASP A 30 -24.65 13.03 14.06
C ASP A 30 -23.82 11.75 14.27
N LYS A 31 -23.58 10.95 13.23
CA LYS A 31 -22.76 9.72 13.35
C LYS A 31 -21.27 10.04 13.21
N SER A 32 -20.47 9.51 14.13
CA SER A 32 -19.01 9.57 14.05
C SER A 32 -18.50 8.99 12.72
N ALA A 33 -17.42 9.56 12.19
CA ALA A 33 -16.75 9.00 11.02
C ALA A 33 -15.78 7.92 11.47
N THR A 34 -15.88 6.71 10.92
CA THR A 34 -14.98 5.60 11.28
C THR A 34 -14.22 5.07 10.08
N PHE A 35 -12.97 4.69 10.30
CA PHE A 35 -12.05 4.22 9.27
C PHE A 35 -11.38 2.94 9.74
N GLY A 36 -11.43 1.87 8.94
CA GLY A 36 -10.74 0.62 9.25
C GLY A 36 -9.22 0.81 9.26
N PRO A 37 -8.46 -0.05 9.96
CA PRO A 37 -7.03 0.11 10.17
C PRO A 37 -6.19 0.01 8.90
N PHE A 38 -6.74 -0.57 7.83
CA PHE A 38 -6.08 -0.69 6.53
C PHE A 38 -6.47 0.42 5.55
N ASP A 39 -7.14 1.48 6.01
CA ASP A 39 -7.31 2.68 5.20
C ASP A 39 -5.92 3.18 4.76
N PRO A 40 -5.67 3.42 3.47
CA PRO A 40 -4.35 3.77 2.94
C PRO A 40 -3.82 5.13 3.42
N ARG A 41 -4.64 5.89 4.14
CA ARG A 41 -4.24 7.13 4.82
C ARG A 41 -3.80 6.90 6.27
N ILE A 42 -3.78 5.65 6.73
CA ILE A 42 -3.22 5.20 8.00
C ILE A 42 -1.95 4.41 7.69
N GLU A 43 -0.83 4.91 8.21
CA GLU A 43 0.46 4.23 8.18
C GLU A 43 0.55 3.34 9.43
N LEU A 44 0.73 2.04 9.22
CA LEU A 44 1.03 1.08 10.28
C LEU A 44 2.53 0.78 10.20
N ASP A 45 3.27 1.12 11.26
CA ASP A 45 4.69 0.79 11.41
C ASP A 45 4.87 -0.26 12.50
N GLY A 46 5.85 -1.13 12.34
CA GLY A 46 6.03 -2.33 13.16
C GLY A 46 5.25 -3.56 12.66
N HIS A 47 5.26 -4.60 13.49
CA HIS A 47 4.69 -5.90 13.14
C HIS A 47 3.18 -5.92 13.40
N TRP A 48 2.39 -5.78 12.33
CA TRP A 48 0.93 -5.84 12.36
C TRP A 48 0.40 -7.03 11.56
N GLY A 49 -0.27 -7.94 12.27
CA GLY A 49 -1.14 -8.95 11.69
C GLY A 49 -2.37 -8.33 11.05
N ARG A 50 -2.75 -8.86 9.89
CA ARG A 50 -3.97 -8.48 9.18
C ARG A 50 -4.95 -9.63 9.23
N ASP A 51 -6.07 -9.46 9.94
CA ASP A 51 -7.12 -10.46 10.04
C ASP A 51 -8.49 -9.80 9.78
N ASP A 52 -9.23 -10.30 8.80
CA ASP A 52 -10.45 -9.64 8.27
C ASP A 52 -10.37 -8.11 8.21
N ASP A 53 -11.12 -7.42 9.07
CA ASP A 53 -11.20 -5.96 9.17
C ASP A 53 -10.41 -5.38 10.37
N VAL A 54 -9.60 -6.19 11.06
CA VAL A 54 -8.83 -5.79 12.26
C VAL A 54 -7.32 -5.87 12.04
N ALA A 55 -6.59 -4.95 12.65
CA ALA A 55 -5.13 -4.96 12.73
C ALA A 55 -4.69 -5.42 14.12
N ILE A 56 -3.83 -6.44 14.18
CA ILE A 56 -3.41 -7.08 15.42
C ILE A 56 -1.92 -6.87 15.63
N THR A 57 -1.49 -6.40 16.79
CA THR A 57 -0.07 -6.43 17.16
C THR A 57 0.13 -6.89 18.60
N VAL A 58 1.23 -7.63 18.78
CA VAL A 58 1.67 -8.20 20.06
C VAL A 58 3.06 -7.68 20.43
N ASN A 59 3.58 -6.74 19.63
CA ASN A 59 4.91 -6.21 19.72
C ASN A 59 4.87 -4.77 20.24
N SER A 60 5.68 -4.51 21.27
CA SER A 60 5.97 -3.17 21.76
C SER A 60 6.76 -2.38 20.72
N GLY A 61 6.53 -1.07 20.63
CA GLY A 61 7.16 -0.20 19.64
C GLY A 61 6.42 -0.13 18.29
N SER A 62 5.52 -1.09 17.99
CA SER A 62 4.58 -0.94 16.86
C SER A 62 3.78 0.35 16.98
N SER A 63 3.48 0.99 15.87
CA SER A 63 2.77 2.27 15.88
C SER A 63 1.83 2.42 14.70
N LEU A 64 0.96 3.41 14.81
CA LEU A 64 0.14 3.89 13.71
C LEU A 64 0.22 5.41 13.65
N ARG A 65 0.23 5.94 12.44
CA ARG A 65 0.30 7.37 12.17
C ARG A 65 -0.73 7.73 11.11
N PHE A 66 -1.42 8.85 11.28
CA PHE A 66 -2.34 9.38 10.28
C PHE A 66 -2.63 10.85 10.47
N ARG A 67 -3.21 11.47 9.43
CA ARG A 67 -3.68 12.84 9.47
C ARG A 67 -5.18 12.88 9.33
N PHE A 68 -5.83 13.82 10.02
CA PHE A 68 -7.28 13.88 10.10
C PHE A 68 -7.80 15.30 10.29
N THR A 69 -9.09 15.50 10.06
CA THR A 69 -9.80 16.76 10.34
C THR A 69 -10.77 16.60 11.49
N GLY A 70 -11.32 17.70 11.98
CA GLY A 70 -12.32 17.68 13.05
C GLY A 70 -11.71 17.81 14.44
N ASP A 71 -12.57 17.85 15.45
CA ASP A 71 -12.24 18.27 16.81
C ASP A 71 -11.98 17.10 17.78
N ARG A 72 -12.11 15.85 17.31
CA ARG A 72 -12.03 14.64 18.15
C ARG A 72 -11.33 13.48 17.45
N LEU A 73 -10.60 12.72 18.24
CA LEU A 73 -10.01 11.44 17.85
C LEU A 73 -10.26 10.37 18.92
N GLY A 74 -10.67 9.18 18.47
CA GLY A 74 -10.77 7.96 19.24
C GLY A 74 -10.48 6.72 18.39
N ALA A 75 -10.65 5.54 18.98
CA ALA A 75 -10.54 4.26 18.28
C ALA A 75 -11.39 3.18 18.95
N TRP A 76 -11.66 2.13 18.19
CA TRP A 76 -12.34 0.92 18.65
C TRP A 76 -11.40 -0.27 18.61
N PHE A 77 -11.50 -1.11 19.64
CA PHE A 77 -10.67 -2.28 19.85
C PHE A 77 -11.55 -3.49 20.19
N ASP A 78 -11.10 -4.69 19.82
CA ASP A 78 -11.64 -5.91 20.41
C ASP A 78 -10.91 -6.19 21.72
N THR A 79 -11.63 -6.05 22.83
CA THR A 79 -11.09 -6.33 24.17
C THR A 79 -11.70 -7.57 24.82
N GLU A 80 -12.53 -8.35 24.12
CA GLU A 80 -13.34 -9.44 24.70
C GLU A 80 -12.46 -10.47 25.44
N ALA A 81 -11.32 -10.83 24.85
CA ALA A 81 -10.38 -11.79 25.42
C ALA A 81 -9.23 -11.16 26.23
N ILE A 82 -9.10 -9.82 26.21
CA ILE A 82 -7.98 -9.10 26.81
C ILE A 82 -8.15 -9.06 28.33
N THR A 83 -7.21 -9.67 29.06
CA THR A 83 -7.18 -9.64 30.53
C THR A 83 -6.06 -8.77 31.08
N ASN A 84 -5.03 -8.51 30.26
CA ASN A 84 -3.91 -7.64 30.58
C ASN A 84 -3.80 -6.59 29.46
N PRO A 85 -4.47 -5.43 29.63
CA PRO A 85 -4.53 -4.38 28.62
C PRO A 85 -3.16 -3.91 28.16
N ALA A 86 -3.00 -3.78 26.84
CA ALA A 86 -1.85 -3.09 26.26
C ALA A 86 -1.88 -1.60 26.64
N GLN A 87 -0.70 -0.97 26.63
CA GLN A 87 -0.55 0.46 26.89
C GLN A 87 -0.13 1.18 25.61
N LEU A 88 -0.77 2.30 25.31
CA LEU A 88 -0.52 3.14 24.14
C LEU A 88 -0.06 4.53 24.57
N TYR A 89 0.89 5.11 23.84
CA TYR A 89 1.13 6.55 23.84
C TYR A 89 0.41 7.17 22.68
N VAL A 90 -0.44 8.16 22.95
CA VAL A 90 -1.15 8.94 21.93
C VAL A 90 -0.63 10.37 21.94
N ALA A 91 -0.06 10.81 20.81
CA ALA A 91 0.35 12.20 20.59
C ALA A 91 -0.43 12.78 19.41
N VAL A 92 -0.90 14.03 19.57
CA VAL A 92 -1.52 14.80 18.48
C VAL A 92 -0.73 16.08 18.26
N ASP A 93 -0.47 16.40 17.00
CA ASP A 93 0.28 17.58 16.54
C ASP A 93 1.67 17.75 17.17
N GLY A 94 2.32 16.62 17.49
CA GLY A 94 3.64 16.61 18.14
C GLY A 94 3.62 17.09 19.60
N GLY A 95 2.45 17.16 20.23
CA GLY A 95 2.31 17.41 21.66
C GLY A 95 2.82 16.23 22.51
N ASP A 96 2.89 16.45 23.82
CA ASP A 96 3.34 15.42 24.76
C ASP A 96 2.44 14.17 24.68
N PRO A 97 3.02 12.96 24.60
CA PRO A 97 2.23 11.74 24.49
C PRO A 97 1.45 11.45 25.78
N VAL A 98 0.17 11.13 25.62
CA VAL A 98 -0.74 10.70 26.69
C VAL A 98 -0.77 9.19 26.76
N LEU A 99 -0.61 8.63 27.96
CA LEU A 99 -0.70 7.19 28.20
C LEU A 99 -2.17 6.74 28.27
N VAL A 100 -2.53 5.74 27.47
CA VAL A 100 -3.87 5.14 27.41
C VAL A 100 -3.75 3.62 27.58
N LYS A 101 -4.61 3.01 28.41
CA LYS A 101 -4.72 1.54 28.52
C LYS A 101 -5.86 1.04 27.64
N VAL A 102 -5.67 -0.04 26.89
CA VAL A 102 -6.72 -0.61 26.01
C VAL A 102 -7.58 -1.61 26.80
N ASP A 103 -8.37 -1.08 27.73
CA ASP A 103 -9.17 -1.86 28.70
C ASP A 103 -10.68 -1.78 28.47
N GLU A 104 -11.10 -1.16 27.38
CA GLU A 104 -12.49 -1.12 26.91
C GLU A 104 -12.53 -1.01 25.39
N ASP A 105 -13.63 -1.45 24.77
CA ASP A 105 -13.76 -1.52 23.31
C ASP A 105 -13.72 -0.14 22.63
N HIS A 106 -14.07 0.95 23.31
CA HIS A 106 -14.11 2.30 22.72
C HIS A 106 -13.30 3.29 23.55
N LYS A 107 -12.27 3.88 22.94
CA LYS A 107 -11.45 4.93 23.55
C LYS A 107 -11.60 6.24 22.81
N VAL A 108 -11.89 7.31 23.56
CA VAL A 108 -11.70 8.69 23.09
C VAL A 108 -10.34 9.16 23.60
N PHE A 109 -9.45 9.53 22.67
CA PHE A 109 -8.09 9.94 23.00
C PHE A 109 -7.98 11.44 23.23
N VAL A 110 -8.66 12.25 22.41
CA VAL A 110 -8.62 13.71 22.50
C VAL A 110 -9.90 14.34 21.96
N GLU A 111 -10.30 15.47 22.55
CA GLU A 111 -11.43 16.30 22.16
C GLU A 111 -11.05 17.78 22.21
N GLY A 112 -11.83 18.63 21.53
CA GLY A 112 -11.64 20.07 21.52
C GLY A 112 -10.46 20.54 20.65
N LEU A 113 -10.06 19.73 19.67
CA LEU A 113 -9.13 20.17 18.62
C LEU A 113 -9.79 21.23 17.72
N ASP A 114 -8.99 22.00 17.01
CA ASP A 114 -9.51 23.06 16.12
C ASP A 114 -9.99 22.45 14.79
N PRO A 115 -11.31 22.35 14.55
CA PRO A 115 -11.83 21.68 13.35
C PRO A 115 -11.50 22.42 12.04
N ALA A 116 -10.98 23.65 12.11
CA ALA A 116 -10.55 24.41 10.94
C ALA A 116 -9.22 23.90 10.35
N PHE A 117 -8.47 23.06 11.06
CA PHE A 117 -7.16 22.58 10.63
C PHE A 117 -7.10 21.06 10.54
N ALA A 118 -6.17 20.57 9.72
CA ALA A 118 -5.79 19.16 9.75
C ALA A 118 -4.82 18.90 10.91
N HIS A 119 -5.04 17.80 11.62
CA HIS A 119 -4.24 17.30 12.73
C HIS A 119 -3.41 16.08 12.31
N THR A 120 -2.35 15.78 13.07
CA THR A 120 -1.56 14.55 12.92
C THR A 120 -1.61 13.76 14.20
N ALA A 121 -1.97 12.48 14.12
CA ALA A 121 -1.94 11.53 15.23
C ALA A 121 -0.76 10.57 15.08
N GLU A 122 -0.10 10.28 16.19
CA GLU A 122 0.89 9.23 16.35
C GLU A 122 0.51 8.41 17.57
N ILE A 123 0.18 7.14 17.37
CA ILE A 123 -0.21 6.21 18.43
C ILE A 123 0.81 5.07 18.45
N VAL A 124 1.59 4.98 19.53
CA VAL A 124 2.66 4.00 19.70
C VAL A 124 2.25 2.99 20.77
N VAL A 125 2.41 1.71 20.49
CA VAL A 125 2.27 0.64 21.49
C VAL A 125 3.46 0.75 22.45
N LYS A 126 3.22 1.34 23.62
CA LYS A 126 4.22 1.43 24.69
C LYS A 126 4.66 0.04 25.09
N ASP A 127 3.71 -0.82 25.47
CA ASP A 127 4.02 -2.20 25.80
C ASP A 127 2.77 -3.11 25.78
N VAL A 128 3.04 -4.40 25.62
CA VAL A 128 2.09 -5.52 25.76
C VAL A 128 2.63 -6.44 26.86
N ASP A 129 1.76 -6.93 27.76
CA ASP A 129 2.20 -7.71 28.92
C ASP A 129 3.01 -8.95 28.52
N GLU A 130 4.11 -9.20 29.23
CA GLU A 130 5.06 -10.22 28.81
C GLU A 130 4.65 -11.65 29.15
N TYR A 131 3.81 -11.83 30.17
CA TYR A 131 3.47 -13.13 30.75
C TYR A 131 2.13 -13.67 30.25
N ALA A 132 1.16 -12.77 30.07
CA ALA A 132 -0.14 -13.09 29.50
C ALA A 132 0.02 -13.68 28.09
N ASN A 133 -0.88 -14.58 27.72
CA ASN A 133 -0.87 -15.13 26.37
C ASN A 133 -1.00 -14.01 25.33
N ARG A 134 0.03 -13.84 24.51
CA ARG A 134 0.06 -12.86 23.42
C ARG A 134 0.48 -13.47 22.09
N TRP A 135 0.57 -14.80 22.00
CA TRP A 135 1.04 -15.47 20.79
C TRP A 135 -0.06 -16.26 20.09
N THR A 136 -0.93 -16.93 20.84
CA THR A 136 -1.99 -17.78 20.27
C THR A 136 -3.36 -17.17 20.52
N VAL A 137 -4.20 -17.05 19.49
CA VAL A 137 -5.56 -16.54 19.65
C VAL A 137 -6.45 -17.51 20.44
N PRO A 138 -7.35 -17.04 21.33
CA PRO A 138 -7.59 -15.63 21.66
C PRO A 138 -6.48 -15.03 22.56
N LEU A 139 -6.13 -13.77 22.31
CA LEU A 139 -5.06 -13.07 23.01
C LEU A 139 -5.55 -12.56 24.38
N GLN A 140 -4.73 -12.73 25.41
CA GLN A 140 -4.92 -12.14 26.74
C GLN A 140 -4.24 -10.78 26.90
N SER A 141 -3.23 -10.51 26.06
CA SER A 141 -2.59 -9.21 25.93
C SER A 141 -2.18 -8.99 24.47
N GLY A 142 -2.41 -7.77 23.98
CA GLY A 142 -2.18 -7.36 22.60
C GLY A 142 -3.05 -6.17 22.25
N VAL A 143 -2.87 -5.63 21.05
CA VAL A 143 -3.75 -4.61 20.48
C VAL A 143 -4.49 -5.25 19.31
N VAL A 144 -5.82 -5.27 19.38
CA VAL A 144 -6.70 -5.67 18.27
C VAL A 144 -7.50 -4.44 17.86
N LEU A 145 -7.00 -3.70 16.87
CA LEU A 145 -7.58 -2.45 16.41
C LEU A 145 -8.63 -2.72 15.32
N GLU A 146 -9.88 -2.30 15.57
CA GLU A 146 -10.97 -2.44 14.60
C GLU A 146 -11.12 -1.23 13.68
N LYS A 147 -11.01 -0.02 14.24
CA LYS A 147 -11.22 1.24 13.49
C LYS A 147 -10.77 2.45 14.28
N VAL A 148 -10.32 3.46 13.56
CA VAL A 148 -10.16 4.83 14.06
C VAL A 148 -11.51 5.53 14.00
N GLU A 149 -11.83 6.31 15.02
CA GLU A 149 -13.04 7.13 15.09
C GLU A 149 -12.69 8.61 15.14
N LEU A 150 -13.36 9.40 14.29
CA LEU A 150 -13.25 10.86 14.26
C LEU A 150 -14.61 11.51 14.53
N ALA A 151 -14.61 12.83 14.64
CA ALA A 151 -15.84 13.64 14.69
C ALA A 151 -16.76 13.37 13.48
N PRO A 152 -18.08 13.62 13.58
CA PRO A 152 -18.96 13.52 12.42
C PRO A 152 -18.46 14.36 11.24
N LEU A 153 -18.50 13.80 10.03
CA LEU A 153 -18.02 14.41 8.78
C LEU A 153 -16.50 14.65 8.69
N ALA A 154 -15.73 14.36 9.74
CA ALA A 154 -14.28 14.38 9.69
C ALA A 154 -13.74 13.38 8.68
N GLN A 155 -12.56 13.66 8.14
CA GLN A 155 -11.93 12.87 7.11
C GLN A 155 -10.47 12.60 7.45
N LEU A 156 -10.00 11.39 7.13
CA LEU A 156 -8.58 11.15 7.00
C LEU A 156 -8.01 11.93 5.80
N VAL A 157 -6.85 12.54 6.02
CA VAL A 157 -6.09 13.32 5.04
C VAL A 157 -4.91 12.47 4.57
N PRO A 158 -4.53 12.51 3.28
CA PRO A 158 -3.37 11.76 2.79
C PRO A 158 -2.12 12.02 3.64
N LEU A 159 -1.51 10.93 4.11
CA LEU A 159 -0.18 10.97 4.72
C LEU A 159 0.88 11.17 3.64
N PRO A 160 1.82 12.10 3.83
CA PRO A 160 2.84 12.38 2.84
C PRO A 160 4.07 11.47 2.98
N THR A 161 4.25 10.76 4.09
CA THR A 161 5.51 10.08 4.41
C THR A 161 5.59 8.67 3.85
N THR A 162 6.79 8.32 3.38
CA THR A 162 7.27 6.97 3.07
C THR A 162 8.69 6.89 3.63
N ALA A 163 8.99 5.87 4.44
CA ALA A 163 10.33 5.69 4.98
C ALA A 163 11.33 5.29 3.87
N GLU A 164 12.55 5.86 3.93
CA GLU A 164 13.65 5.50 2.99
C GLU A 164 14.18 4.10 3.26
N HIS A 165 14.09 3.70 4.52
CA HIS A 165 14.83 2.62 5.11
C HIS A 165 13.88 1.80 5.97
N ARG A 166 14.15 0.49 6.00
CA ARG A 166 13.52 -0.41 6.94
C ARG A 166 14.59 -1.19 7.70
N ILE A 167 14.38 -1.33 9.00
CA ILE A 167 15.23 -2.14 9.88
C ILE A 167 14.38 -3.14 10.65
N GLU A 168 14.76 -4.41 10.60
CA GLU A 168 14.19 -5.43 11.48
C GLU A 168 15.08 -5.61 12.71
N PHE A 169 14.46 -5.69 13.88
CA PHE A 169 15.13 -6.03 15.14
C PHE A 169 14.51 -7.30 15.70
N TYR A 170 15.32 -8.36 15.81
CA TYR A 170 14.93 -9.60 16.45
C TYR A 170 15.73 -9.81 17.72
N GLY A 171 15.05 -9.95 18.84
CA GLY A 171 15.72 -10.22 20.11
C GLY A 171 14.78 -10.56 21.25
N ASP A 172 15.32 -10.45 22.45
CA ASP A 172 14.65 -10.88 23.68
C ASP A 172 13.95 -9.71 24.42
N SER A 173 13.79 -9.86 25.73
CA SER A 173 13.23 -8.86 26.64
C SER A 173 13.90 -7.48 26.54
N ILE A 174 15.19 -7.42 26.20
CA ILE A 174 15.91 -6.15 26.01
C ILE A 174 15.42 -5.46 24.73
N THR A 175 15.15 -6.23 23.68
CA THR A 175 14.61 -5.70 22.42
C THR A 175 13.15 -5.27 22.59
N GLN A 176 12.38 -5.90 23.50
CA GLN A 176 11.03 -5.44 23.86
C GLN A 176 11.04 -4.11 24.63
N GLY A 177 12.08 -3.86 25.44
CA GLY A 177 12.12 -2.73 26.39
C GLY A 177 11.61 -3.07 27.79
N VAL A 178 11.67 -4.35 28.21
CA VAL A 178 11.30 -4.79 29.56
C VAL A 178 12.20 -4.10 30.60
N MET A 179 11.58 -3.58 31.66
CA MET A 179 12.24 -2.83 32.74
C MET A 179 12.93 -1.53 32.29
N ALA A 180 12.61 -0.97 31.11
CA ALA A 180 13.23 0.27 30.64
C ALA A 180 12.99 1.45 31.62
N LEU A 181 11.80 1.54 32.22
CA LEU A 181 11.40 2.67 33.08
C LEU A 181 11.74 2.44 34.56
N CYS A 182 11.61 1.21 35.06
CA CYS A 182 11.87 0.87 36.46
C CYS A 182 12.28 -0.59 36.64
N ALA A 183 12.86 -0.91 37.81
CA ALA A 183 13.38 -2.23 38.14
C ALA A 183 12.29 -3.24 38.60
N GLU A 184 11.14 -3.22 37.94
CA GLU A 184 10.05 -4.18 38.15
C GLU A 184 9.57 -4.72 36.80
N LEU A 185 9.05 -5.95 36.79
CA LEU A 185 8.49 -6.57 35.58
C LEU A 185 7.05 -6.11 35.36
N GLY A 186 6.60 -6.18 34.11
CA GLY A 186 5.24 -5.81 33.71
C GLY A 186 5.16 -4.51 32.91
N SER A 187 3.99 -4.29 32.31
CA SER A 187 3.78 -3.24 31.32
C SER A 187 3.92 -1.82 31.85
N ASP A 188 3.79 -1.58 33.16
CA ASP A 188 4.01 -0.25 33.75
C ASP A 188 5.50 0.15 33.71
N CYS A 189 6.44 -0.80 33.83
CA CYS A 189 7.88 -0.55 33.80
C CYS A 189 8.56 -0.84 32.46
N ALA A 190 7.87 -1.52 31.54
CA ALA A 190 8.34 -1.78 30.18
C ALA A 190 7.93 -0.67 29.21
N ASP A 191 8.79 -0.36 28.23
CA ASP A 191 8.51 0.67 27.23
C ASP A 191 9.32 0.45 25.94
N GLY A 192 8.62 -0.03 24.90
CA GLY A 192 9.18 -0.23 23.56
C GLY A 192 9.62 1.08 22.91
N SER A 193 8.92 2.20 23.16
CA SER A 193 9.28 3.51 22.60
C SER A 193 10.59 4.09 23.17
N LYS A 194 11.07 3.53 24.29
CA LYS A 194 12.36 3.92 24.90
C LYS A 194 13.46 2.90 24.64
N SER A 195 13.13 1.79 23.99
CA SER A 195 14.08 0.72 23.71
C SER A 195 15.00 1.07 22.54
N TYR A 196 16.17 0.44 22.49
CA TYR A 196 17.19 0.75 21.48
C TYR A 196 16.71 0.56 20.01
N PRO A 197 15.86 -0.42 19.65
CA PRO A 197 15.31 -0.56 18.30
C PRO A 197 14.55 0.69 17.84
N HIS A 198 13.60 1.15 18.66
CA HIS A 198 12.79 2.31 18.36
C HIS A 198 13.65 3.57 18.17
N LEU A 199 14.59 3.80 19.09
CA LEU A 199 15.47 4.96 19.03
C LEU A 199 16.40 4.95 17.80
N VAL A 200 16.86 3.77 17.36
CA VAL A 200 17.62 3.65 16.09
C VAL A 200 16.73 3.91 14.89
N GLY A 201 15.48 3.43 14.91
CA GLY A 201 14.46 3.74 13.89
C GLY A 201 14.23 5.22 13.74
N GLU A 202 13.96 5.92 14.84
CA GLU A 202 13.80 7.38 14.88
C GLU A 202 15.04 8.10 14.35
N ALA A 203 16.24 7.65 14.76
CA ALA A 203 17.49 8.24 14.29
C ALA A 203 17.63 8.18 12.77
N PHE A 204 17.24 7.06 12.15
CA PHE A 204 17.28 6.88 10.69
C PHE A 204 15.97 7.19 9.97
N GLY A 205 14.95 7.72 10.65
CA GLY A 205 13.61 7.90 10.05
C GLY A 205 13.12 6.66 9.31
N ALA A 206 13.48 5.49 9.83
CA ALA A 206 13.28 4.19 9.21
C ALA A 206 12.02 3.55 9.79
N ASP A 207 11.29 2.81 8.96
CA ASP A 207 10.29 1.87 9.46
C ASP A 207 11.00 0.79 10.27
N THR A 208 10.46 0.47 11.44
CA THR A 208 11.09 -0.50 12.33
C THR A 208 10.14 -1.57 12.79
N ASN A 209 10.57 -2.80 12.56
CA ASN A 209 9.94 -3.98 13.11
C ASN A 209 10.71 -4.40 14.36
N GLN A 210 10.17 -4.02 15.52
CA GLN A 210 10.71 -4.38 16.82
C GLN A 210 10.07 -5.70 17.29
N VAL A 211 10.76 -6.82 17.09
CA VAL A 211 10.30 -8.14 17.51
C VAL A 211 11.12 -8.59 18.72
N GLY A 212 10.58 -8.30 19.89
CA GLY A 212 11.21 -8.59 21.18
C GLY A 212 10.24 -9.30 22.13
N PHE A 213 10.65 -10.44 22.68
CA PHE A 213 9.83 -11.18 23.64
C PHE A 213 10.60 -11.53 24.91
N GLY A 214 9.95 -11.28 26.06
CA GLY A 214 10.38 -11.70 27.39
C GLY A 214 10.91 -13.14 27.42
N LYS A 215 12.07 -13.37 28.04
CA LYS A 215 12.74 -14.70 28.19
C LYS A 215 13.14 -15.43 26.90
N GLN A 216 12.75 -14.96 25.71
CA GLN A 216 13.03 -15.67 24.47
C GLN A 216 14.53 -15.76 24.17
N GLY A 217 14.95 -16.87 23.56
CA GLY A 217 16.30 -17.10 23.06
C GLY A 217 16.28 -17.92 21.76
N ILE A 218 17.47 -18.30 21.31
CA ILE A 218 17.64 -19.18 20.14
C ILE A 218 17.08 -20.58 20.42
N LEU A 219 17.36 -21.12 21.60
CA LEU A 219 16.90 -22.43 22.06
C LEU A 219 15.84 -22.31 23.16
N GLN A 220 15.78 -21.15 23.82
CA GLN A 220 14.84 -20.87 24.89
C GLN A 220 13.49 -20.33 24.37
N PRO A 221 12.35 -20.99 24.64
CA PRO A 221 11.04 -20.39 24.38
C PRO A 221 10.77 -19.15 25.26
N GLY A 222 10.06 -18.18 24.69
CA GLY A 222 9.68 -16.92 25.35
C GLY A 222 8.47 -17.03 26.28
N HIS A 223 8.22 -15.95 27.02
CA HIS A 223 6.98 -15.76 27.77
C HIS A 223 5.81 -15.43 26.85
N GLY A 224 4.58 -15.50 27.37
CA GLY A 224 3.36 -15.18 26.64
C GLY A 224 3.01 -16.19 25.54
N ASN A 225 3.42 -17.45 25.72
CA ASN A 225 3.30 -18.58 24.79
C ASN A 225 4.09 -18.44 23.48
N VAL A 226 5.05 -17.52 23.43
CA VAL A 226 5.93 -17.37 22.29
C VAL A 226 6.94 -18.52 22.24
N GLY A 227 7.17 -19.09 21.06
CA GLY A 227 8.17 -20.14 20.84
C GLY A 227 9.62 -19.62 20.92
N THR A 228 10.55 -20.39 20.38
CA THR A 228 11.95 -19.95 20.20
C THR A 228 12.05 -18.85 19.14
N ALA A 229 13.21 -18.21 19.02
CA ALA A 229 13.47 -17.22 17.98
C ALA A 229 13.15 -17.74 16.57
N ALA A 230 13.41 -19.02 16.30
CA ALA A 230 13.11 -19.64 15.01
C ALA A 230 11.60 -19.81 14.77
N ASP A 231 10.82 -20.02 15.83
CA ASP A 231 9.35 -20.21 15.74
C ASP A 231 8.62 -18.88 15.50
N SER A 232 9.13 -17.77 16.05
CA SER A 232 8.51 -16.44 15.88
C SER A 232 9.01 -15.66 14.67
N PHE A 233 10.17 -16.00 14.09
CA PHE A 233 10.69 -15.30 12.92
C PHE A 233 9.77 -15.42 11.70
N GLY A 234 9.38 -14.27 11.13
CA GLY A 234 8.49 -14.17 9.99
C GLY A 234 6.99 -14.25 10.33
N TRP A 235 6.63 -14.12 11.60
CA TRP A 235 5.24 -14.19 12.08
C TRP A 235 4.85 -12.95 12.87
N ASN A 236 3.62 -12.47 12.66
CA ASN A 236 3.00 -11.46 13.52
C ASN A 236 2.57 -12.05 14.86
N LEU A 237 1.98 -13.24 14.79
CA LEU A 237 1.59 -14.12 15.90
C LEU A 237 1.35 -15.55 15.36
N ALA A 238 1.02 -16.51 16.22
CA ALA A 238 0.76 -17.88 15.78
C ALA A 238 -0.38 -17.92 14.75
N GLY A 239 -0.10 -18.44 13.55
CA GLY A 239 -1.07 -18.55 12.46
C GLY A 239 -1.25 -17.27 11.61
N SER A 240 -0.54 -16.19 11.93
CA SER A 240 -0.54 -14.95 11.14
C SER A 240 0.88 -14.65 10.64
N GLN A 241 1.16 -15.00 9.40
CA GLN A 241 2.47 -14.77 8.77
C GLN A 241 2.66 -13.27 8.50
N ALA A 242 3.88 -12.79 8.67
CA ALA A 242 4.22 -11.41 8.33
C ALA A 242 4.52 -11.28 6.83
N GLU A 243 4.08 -10.16 6.26
CA GLU A 243 4.40 -9.83 4.87
C GLU A 243 5.90 -9.65 4.69
N PRO A 244 6.50 -10.09 3.57
CA PRO A 244 7.91 -9.83 3.28
C PRO A 244 8.21 -8.32 3.24
N THR A 245 9.27 -7.89 3.90
CA THR A 245 9.56 -6.45 4.11
C THR A 245 10.81 -5.92 3.41
N ASP A 246 11.66 -6.79 2.83
CA ASP A 246 12.96 -6.50 2.19
C ASP A 246 13.80 -5.44 2.94
N PRO A 247 14.18 -5.71 4.20
CA PRO A 247 14.82 -4.71 5.05
C PRO A 247 16.25 -4.40 4.58
N GLY A 248 16.65 -3.14 4.73
CA GLY A 248 18.04 -2.73 4.45
C GLY A 248 19.03 -3.32 5.46
N ALA A 249 18.58 -3.53 6.70
CA ALA A 249 19.33 -4.20 7.75
C ALA A 249 18.42 -5.03 8.68
N VAL A 250 18.95 -6.14 9.18
CA VAL A 250 18.37 -6.96 10.25
C VAL A 250 19.35 -6.99 11.41
N VAL A 251 18.92 -6.58 12.60
CA VAL A 251 19.71 -6.61 13.83
C VAL A 251 19.22 -7.75 14.71
N VAL A 252 20.12 -8.63 15.11
CA VAL A 252 19.84 -9.80 15.95
C VAL A 252 20.50 -9.63 17.31
N ASN A 253 19.72 -9.62 18.38
CA ASN A 253 20.18 -9.53 19.76
C ASN A 253 19.55 -10.65 20.60
N PHE A 254 20.02 -11.88 20.36
CA PHE A 254 19.67 -13.08 21.10
C PHE A 254 20.90 -13.73 21.74
N GLY A 255 20.67 -14.51 22.80
CA GLY A 255 21.69 -15.24 23.53
C GLY A 255 21.67 -14.98 25.03
N THR A 256 21.08 -13.86 25.48
CA THR A 256 20.97 -13.51 26.91
C THR A 256 20.32 -14.62 27.73
N ASN A 257 19.20 -15.16 27.21
CA ASN A 257 18.38 -16.18 27.88
C ASN A 257 18.81 -17.63 27.60
N ASP A 258 19.82 -17.83 26.75
CA ASP A 258 20.29 -19.16 26.36
C ASP A 258 21.43 -19.67 27.25
N ALA A 259 21.76 -18.98 28.35
CA ALA A 259 22.91 -19.29 29.22
C ALA A 259 22.96 -20.72 29.79
N ALA A 260 21.83 -21.44 29.78
CA ALA A 260 21.75 -22.84 30.22
C ALA A 260 22.23 -23.85 29.16
N TYR A 261 22.31 -23.46 27.89
CA TYR A 261 22.73 -24.32 26.78
C TYR A 261 24.23 -24.18 26.55
N ASP A 262 24.88 -25.27 26.16
CA ASP A 262 26.32 -25.23 25.89
C ASP A 262 26.64 -24.78 24.46
N SER A 263 27.93 -24.58 24.18
CA SER A 263 28.41 -24.17 22.85
C SER A 263 28.07 -25.17 21.73
N ALA A 264 27.95 -26.48 22.05
CA ALA A 264 27.68 -27.52 21.07
C ALA A 264 26.21 -27.51 20.62
N GLU A 265 25.31 -27.04 21.47
CA GLU A 265 23.90 -26.82 21.15
C GLU A 265 23.67 -25.43 20.53
N PHE A 266 24.17 -24.38 21.19
CA PHE A 266 23.84 -23.00 20.83
C PHE A 266 24.46 -22.56 19.50
N THR A 267 25.75 -22.82 19.27
CA THR A 267 26.46 -22.36 18.07
C THR A 267 25.80 -22.82 16.75
N PRO A 268 25.49 -24.12 16.55
CA PRO A 268 24.82 -24.54 15.32
C PRO A 268 23.39 -24.01 15.20
N ALA A 269 22.66 -23.86 16.31
CA ALA A 269 21.31 -23.30 16.32
C ALA A 269 21.32 -21.81 15.90
N TYR A 270 22.24 -21.01 16.44
CA TYR A 270 22.41 -19.61 16.05
C TYR A 270 22.78 -19.47 14.58
N LEU A 271 23.68 -20.32 14.07
CA LEU A 271 24.02 -20.36 12.63
C LEU A 271 22.81 -20.72 11.76
N ALA A 272 21.99 -21.67 12.19
CA ALA A 272 20.77 -22.03 11.46
C ALA A 272 19.79 -20.86 11.42
N TYR A 273 19.65 -20.13 12.53
CA TYR A 273 18.83 -18.93 12.60
C TYR A 273 19.30 -17.82 11.64
N LEU A 274 20.60 -17.51 11.61
CA LEU A 274 21.17 -16.55 10.65
C LEU A 274 20.92 -16.95 9.19
N ARG A 275 20.99 -18.25 8.88
CA ARG A 275 20.68 -18.77 7.54
C ARG A 275 19.21 -18.67 7.20
N LYS A 276 18.32 -18.83 8.19
CA LYS A 276 16.87 -18.63 8.03
C LYS A 276 16.58 -17.17 7.64
N ILE A 277 17.18 -16.21 8.34
CA ILE A 277 17.08 -14.78 7.99
C ILE A 277 17.60 -14.55 6.57
N ARG A 278 18.80 -15.03 6.23
CA ARG A 278 19.35 -14.86 4.87
C ARG A 278 18.48 -15.48 3.77
N ALA A 279 17.79 -16.58 4.05
CA ALA A 279 16.91 -17.20 3.08
C ALA A 279 15.65 -16.37 2.82
N ALA A 280 15.12 -15.72 3.86
CA ALA A 280 14.00 -14.79 3.74
C ALA A 280 14.44 -13.48 3.06
N ASP A 281 15.63 -12.98 3.40
CA ASP A 281 16.15 -11.69 2.94
C ASP A 281 17.54 -11.83 2.26
N PRO A 282 17.59 -12.19 0.97
CA PRO A 282 18.84 -12.52 0.27
C PRO A 282 19.85 -11.37 0.19
N HIS A 283 19.39 -10.12 0.28
CA HIS A 283 20.21 -8.93 0.11
C HIS A 283 20.44 -8.13 1.39
N THR A 284 19.76 -8.42 2.50
CA THR A 284 19.87 -7.60 3.71
C THR A 284 21.26 -7.64 4.37
N LEU A 285 21.64 -6.58 5.10
CA LEU A 285 22.77 -6.63 6.03
C LEU A 285 22.28 -7.26 7.34
N ILE A 286 22.90 -8.33 7.81
CA ILE A 286 22.57 -8.96 9.09
C ILE A 286 23.62 -8.58 10.12
N VAL A 287 23.21 -7.94 11.20
CA VAL A 287 24.06 -7.49 12.30
C VAL A 287 23.76 -8.35 13.53
N ALA A 288 24.65 -9.29 13.83
CA ALA A 288 24.57 -10.13 15.03
C ALA A 288 25.27 -9.41 16.19
N LEU A 289 24.50 -8.84 17.11
CA LEU A 289 25.03 -8.21 18.31
C LEU A 289 25.49 -9.28 19.30
N ARG A 290 26.61 -9.02 19.96
CA ARG A 290 26.93 -9.68 21.22
C ARG A 290 25.86 -9.28 22.26
N PRO A 291 25.23 -10.23 22.97
CA PRO A 291 24.36 -9.90 24.09
C PRO A 291 25.05 -8.96 25.06
N PHE A 292 24.35 -7.94 25.56
CA PHE A 292 24.98 -6.91 26.38
C PHE A 292 25.62 -7.49 27.66
N ASN A 293 25.02 -8.54 28.23
CA ASN A 293 25.57 -9.27 29.38
C ASN A 293 26.76 -10.21 29.03
N GLY A 294 27.02 -10.43 27.74
CA GLY A 294 28.13 -11.24 27.24
C GLY A 294 27.89 -12.74 27.08
N THR A 295 26.69 -13.23 27.35
CA THR A 295 26.37 -14.65 27.13
C THR A 295 26.64 -15.05 25.67
N HIS A 296 27.22 -16.24 25.47
CA HIS A 296 27.53 -16.81 24.15
C HIS A 296 28.42 -15.96 23.22
N THR A 297 29.24 -15.04 23.76
CA THR A 297 30.14 -14.17 22.99
C THR A 297 30.94 -14.93 21.92
N ALA A 298 31.63 -16.00 22.32
CA ALA A 298 32.49 -16.76 21.41
C ALA A 298 31.69 -17.55 20.37
N ASP A 299 30.53 -18.07 20.77
CA ASP A 299 29.66 -18.91 19.97
C ASP A 299 29.00 -18.12 18.83
N ILE A 300 28.46 -16.93 19.12
CA ILE A 300 27.86 -16.04 18.11
C ILE A 300 28.92 -15.61 17.09
N ALA A 301 30.10 -15.21 17.55
CA ALA A 301 31.20 -14.85 16.65
C ALA A 301 31.64 -16.05 15.78
N ALA A 302 31.61 -17.27 16.33
CA ALA A 302 31.90 -18.49 15.57
C ALA A 302 30.81 -18.81 14.53
N ALA A 303 29.53 -18.67 14.90
CA ALA A 303 28.40 -18.84 14.00
C ALA A 303 28.46 -17.87 12.82
N VAL A 304 28.71 -16.58 13.06
CA VAL A 304 28.88 -15.57 11.99
C VAL A 304 30.01 -15.94 11.04
N ARG A 305 31.19 -16.34 11.56
CA ARG A 305 32.30 -16.82 10.70
C ARG A 305 31.92 -18.06 9.90
N ALA A 306 31.17 -18.98 10.50
CA ALA A 306 30.74 -20.22 9.86
C ALA A 306 29.65 -20.00 8.79
N ALA A 307 28.92 -18.88 8.83
CA ALA A 307 27.96 -18.50 7.80
C ALA A 307 28.64 -18.21 6.46
N LYS A 308 29.92 -17.79 6.47
CA LYS A 308 30.72 -17.46 5.27
C LYS A 308 30.05 -16.43 4.36
N ASP A 309 29.30 -15.52 4.95
CA ASP A 309 28.61 -14.44 4.27
C ASP A 309 29.16 -13.10 4.76
N ARG A 310 29.65 -12.27 3.83
CA ARG A 310 30.25 -10.97 4.13
C ARG A 310 29.24 -9.93 4.58
N ARG A 311 27.95 -10.16 4.32
CA ARG A 311 26.84 -9.30 4.76
C ARG A 311 26.25 -9.76 6.10
N ILE A 312 26.89 -10.71 6.79
CA ILE A 312 26.59 -11.05 8.18
C ILE A 312 27.76 -10.59 9.04
N VAL A 313 27.51 -9.62 9.91
CA VAL A 313 28.54 -8.93 10.68
C VAL A 313 28.31 -9.17 12.17
N TYR A 314 29.36 -9.60 12.86
CA TYR A 314 29.38 -9.67 14.31
C TYR A 314 29.78 -8.30 14.88
N VAL A 315 29.01 -7.79 15.83
CA VAL A 315 29.30 -6.53 16.53
C VAL A 315 29.52 -6.82 18.01
N ASP A 316 30.74 -6.54 18.45
CA ASP A 316 31.11 -6.65 19.86
C ASP A 316 30.57 -5.45 20.65
N THR A 317 29.66 -5.72 21.58
CA THR A 317 29.03 -4.73 22.45
C THR A 317 29.75 -4.56 23.80
N THR A 318 30.93 -5.17 23.95
CA THR A 318 31.72 -5.07 25.19
C THR A 318 31.99 -3.60 25.54
N GLY A 319 31.62 -3.22 26.77
CA GLY A 319 31.81 -1.86 27.29
C GLY A 319 30.86 -0.82 26.70
N TRP A 320 29.81 -1.22 25.96
CA TRP A 320 28.77 -0.28 25.53
C TRP A 320 27.98 0.27 26.71
N LEU A 321 27.62 -0.59 27.67
CA LEU A 321 26.82 -0.25 28.84
C LEU A 321 27.63 -0.44 30.12
N GLY A 322 27.52 0.51 31.04
CA GLY A 322 28.08 0.47 32.39
C GLY A 322 27.04 0.02 33.43
N PRO A 323 27.43 -0.18 34.70
CA PRO A 323 26.52 -0.64 35.74
C PRO A 323 25.29 0.25 35.97
N ASP A 324 25.43 1.57 35.82
CA ASP A 324 24.34 2.54 36.01
C ASP A 324 23.34 2.60 34.83
N ASP A 325 23.65 1.92 33.72
CA ASP A 325 22.81 1.86 32.53
C ASP A 325 21.74 0.76 32.62
N TYR A 326 21.62 0.07 33.76
CA TYR A 326 20.70 -1.04 33.96
C TYR A 326 19.67 -0.76 35.05
N ASN A 327 18.46 -1.30 34.85
CA ASN A 327 17.54 -1.63 35.93
C ASN A 327 17.76 -3.11 36.27
N GLY A 328 18.38 -3.38 37.42
CA GLY A 328 18.86 -4.72 37.79
C GLY A 328 20.22 -5.03 37.16
N SER A 329 20.45 -6.28 36.74
CA SER A 329 21.75 -6.75 36.22
C SER A 329 21.78 -7.03 34.71
N THR A 330 20.61 -7.01 34.05
CA THR A 330 20.46 -7.54 32.68
C THR A 330 19.73 -6.56 31.77
N HIS A 331 18.70 -5.87 32.27
CA HIS A 331 17.82 -5.02 31.47
C HIS A 331 18.31 -3.57 31.47
N PRO A 332 18.62 -2.98 30.31
CA PRO A 332 18.97 -1.57 30.25
C PRO A 332 17.82 -0.68 30.74
N ASN A 333 18.13 0.36 31.50
CA ASN A 333 17.17 1.42 31.78
C ASN A 333 17.10 2.39 30.56
N VAL A 334 16.27 3.43 30.63
CA VAL A 334 16.15 4.43 29.55
C VAL A 334 17.51 4.97 29.09
N GLN A 335 18.42 5.30 30.02
CA GLN A 335 19.75 5.78 29.68
C GLN A 335 20.56 4.70 28.95
N GLY A 336 20.53 3.46 29.45
CA GLY A 336 21.21 2.35 28.79
C GLY A 336 20.71 2.09 27.38
N HIS A 337 19.40 2.16 27.15
CA HIS A 337 18.84 2.07 25.81
C HIS A 337 19.29 3.21 24.90
N GLN A 338 19.37 4.45 25.40
CA GLN A 338 19.89 5.59 24.65
C GLN A 338 21.37 5.40 24.27
N VAL A 339 22.19 4.90 25.20
CA VAL A 339 23.60 4.60 24.94
C VAL A 339 23.74 3.49 23.90
N ALA A 340 23.00 2.39 24.06
CA ALA A 340 22.99 1.29 23.10
C ALA A 340 22.55 1.74 21.70
N ALA A 341 21.48 2.54 21.62
CA ALA A 341 20.98 3.10 20.37
C ALA A 341 22.04 3.98 19.71
N ALA A 342 22.63 4.94 20.43
CA ALA A 342 23.65 5.82 19.88
C ALA A 342 24.87 5.04 19.32
N LYS A 343 25.33 4.02 20.04
CA LYS A 343 26.42 3.15 19.57
C LYS A 343 26.03 2.35 18.33
N LEU A 344 24.83 1.77 18.34
CA LEU A 344 24.33 0.99 17.21
C LEU A 344 24.10 1.84 15.97
N THR A 345 23.55 3.05 16.12
CA THR A 345 23.39 4.02 15.03
C THR A 345 24.73 4.32 14.37
N THR A 346 25.78 4.62 15.15
CA THR A 346 27.14 4.82 14.59
C THR A 346 27.68 3.58 13.86
N VAL A 347 27.40 2.38 14.37
CA VAL A 347 27.80 1.14 13.69
C VAL A 347 27.06 0.97 12.36
N LEU A 348 25.74 1.17 12.36
CA LEU A 348 24.92 1.05 11.16
C LEU A 348 25.29 2.11 10.13
N GLU A 349 25.49 3.37 10.52
CA GLU A 349 26.01 4.43 9.64
C GLU A 349 27.29 3.98 8.91
N HIS A 350 28.23 3.36 9.62
CA HIS A 350 29.48 2.88 9.02
C HIS A 350 29.27 1.70 8.05
N LEU A 351 28.36 0.78 8.37
CA LEU A 351 28.13 -0.44 7.59
C LEU A 351 27.22 -0.20 6.38
N THR A 352 26.26 0.71 6.49
CA THR A 352 25.24 0.97 5.46
C THR A 352 25.52 2.25 4.68
N GLY A 353 26.24 3.21 5.26
CA GLY A 353 26.40 4.57 4.73
C GLY A 353 25.20 5.48 5.01
N TRP A 354 24.19 5.00 5.73
CA TRP A 354 23.02 5.80 6.10
C TRP A 354 23.41 6.97 6.98
N GLN A 355 22.60 8.02 6.97
CA GLN A 355 22.83 9.23 7.76
C GLN A 355 21.62 9.46 8.66
N PRO A 356 21.83 9.82 9.93
CA PRO A 356 20.74 10.08 10.86
C PRO A 356 20.06 11.42 10.55
N THR A 357 18.84 11.57 11.02
CA THR A 357 18.05 12.81 10.95
C THR A 357 18.80 13.95 11.66
N LEU A 358 19.06 15.06 10.94
CA LEU A 358 19.72 16.24 11.48
C LEU A 358 18.76 17.43 11.55
N SER A 359 18.64 18.03 12.73
CA SER A 359 17.89 19.28 12.92
C SER A 359 18.67 20.48 12.34
N GLY A 360 17.99 21.36 11.61
CA GLY A 360 18.57 22.59 11.07
C GLY A 360 19.44 22.42 9.81
N ASP A 361 19.39 21.25 9.16
CA ASP A 361 20.20 20.95 7.98
C ASP A 361 19.81 21.78 6.75
N THR A 362 20.80 22.23 5.96
CA THR A 362 20.53 22.93 4.69
C THR A 362 20.09 21.95 3.61
N ALA A 363 18.88 22.09 3.08
CA ALA A 363 18.39 21.25 2.00
C ALA A 363 19.07 21.57 0.64
N LYS A 364 19.40 20.53 -0.12
CA LYS A 364 19.69 20.63 -1.55
C LYS A 364 18.37 20.82 -2.30
N LEU A 365 18.25 21.95 -2.98
CA LEU A 365 17.03 22.34 -3.68
C LEU A 365 17.13 21.97 -5.16
N SER A 366 16.06 21.40 -5.71
CA SER A 366 15.90 21.17 -7.15
C SER A 366 14.47 21.47 -7.59
N PRO A 367 14.24 22.01 -8.79
CA PRO A 367 15.22 22.66 -9.66
C PRO A 367 15.85 23.89 -9.00
N ARG A 368 17.06 24.28 -9.44
CA ARG A 368 17.73 25.50 -8.98
C ARG A 368 18.57 26.13 -10.08
N GLY A 369 18.65 27.46 -10.07
CA GLY A 369 19.41 28.25 -11.03
C GLY A 369 18.61 28.57 -12.30
N THR A 370 18.99 29.65 -12.97
CA THR A 370 18.27 30.17 -14.15
C THR A 370 19.01 29.95 -15.47
N ALA A 371 20.23 29.42 -15.42
CA ALA A 371 21.06 29.13 -16.60
C ALA A 371 20.55 27.91 -17.38
N ASN A 372 20.15 26.85 -16.66
CA ASN A 372 19.51 25.68 -17.23
C ASN A 372 18.01 25.72 -16.91
N SER A 373 17.17 25.53 -17.92
CA SER A 373 15.73 25.40 -17.72
C SER A 373 15.33 23.96 -17.39
N THR A 374 14.35 23.80 -16.53
CA THR A 374 13.69 22.51 -16.20
C THR A 374 12.29 22.46 -16.81
N CYS A 375 11.62 21.30 -16.82
CA CYS A 375 10.23 21.22 -17.28
C CYS A 375 9.33 22.19 -16.49
N SER A 376 8.33 22.74 -17.16
CA SER A 376 7.26 23.58 -16.58
C SER A 376 6.44 22.91 -15.48
N ASP A 377 6.43 21.59 -15.48
CA ASP A 377 5.65 20.66 -14.65
C ASP A 377 6.55 19.88 -13.69
N THR A 378 7.81 20.33 -13.54
CA THR A 378 8.76 19.70 -12.62
C THR A 378 8.21 19.73 -11.19
N PRO A 379 8.25 18.60 -10.46
CA PRO A 379 8.19 18.64 -9.01
C PRO A 379 9.34 19.48 -8.45
N LEU A 380 9.09 20.10 -7.30
CA LEU A 380 10.13 20.76 -6.51
C LEU A 380 10.62 19.78 -5.46
N THR A 381 11.93 19.72 -5.21
CA THR A 381 12.49 18.83 -4.20
C THR A 381 13.42 19.55 -3.24
N MET A 382 13.32 19.16 -1.97
CA MET A 382 14.24 19.51 -0.88
C MET A 382 14.86 18.21 -0.38
N THR A 383 16.14 18.00 -0.67
CA THR A 383 16.88 16.82 -0.25
C THR A 383 17.84 17.16 0.88
N PHE A 384 17.66 16.50 2.02
CA PHE A 384 18.43 16.69 3.25
C PHE A 384 19.56 15.66 3.36
N ARG A 385 20.45 15.80 4.36
CA ARG A 385 21.49 14.79 4.58
C ARG A 385 20.93 13.54 5.25
N GLY A 386 19.99 13.73 6.16
CA GLY A 386 19.25 12.65 6.81
C GLY A 386 17.74 12.76 6.58
N PRO A 387 16.98 11.75 7.01
CA PRO A 387 15.52 11.69 6.94
C PRO A 387 14.86 12.93 7.53
N VAL A 388 13.63 13.22 7.08
CA VAL A 388 12.87 14.37 7.55
C VAL A 388 11.40 14.03 7.80
N ARG A 389 10.75 14.84 8.62
CA ARG A 389 9.29 14.81 8.83
C ARG A 389 8.69 16.13 8.40
N LEU A 390 7.52 16.10 7.77
CA LEU A 390 6.74 17.33 7.59
C LEU A 390 6.23 17.82 8.93
N GLY A 391 6.13 19.15 9.07
CA GLY A 391 5.37 19.69 10.18
C GLY A 391 3.86 19.59 9.96
N VAL A 392 3.12 20.09 10.94
CA VAL A 392 1.65 20.13 10.88
C VAL A 392 1.11 21.42 10.25
N ARG A 393 1.98 22.43 10.08
CA ARG A 393 1.65 23.77 9.56
C ARG A 393 2.80 24.30 8.72
N GLY A 394 2.51 25.31 7.91
CA GLY A 394 3.50 26.01 7.08
C GLY A 394 3.16 25.88 5.60
N LYS A 395 3.60 26.88 4.83
CA LYS A 395 3.31 27.00 3.41
C LYS A 395 4.58 26.88 2.58
N LEU A 396 4.44 26.31 1.39
CA LEU A 396 5.34 26.53 0.28
C LEU A 396 4.62 27.38 -0.75
N GLN A 397 5.26 28.45 -1.24
CA GLN A 397 4.69 29.31 -2.27
C GLN A 397 5.62 29.40 -3.47
N ILE A 398 5.04 29.32 -4.67
CA ILE A 398 5.74 29.52 -5.94
C ILE A 398 5.39 30.92 -6.44
N HIS A 399 6.41 31.74 -6.68
CA HIS A 399 6.25 33.10 -7.14
C HIS A 399 6.82 33.26 -8.55
N LYS A 400 6.08 33.93 -9.43
CA LYS A 400 6.59 34.37 -10.74
C LYS A 400 7.50 35.59 -10.57
N ALA A 401 8.37 35.85 -11.56
CA ALA A 401 9.11 37.09 -11.66
C ALA A 401 8.18 38.31 -11.48
N GLY A 402 8.46 39.15 -10.47
CA GLY A 402 7.59 40.26 -10.05
C GLY A 402 6.90 40.03 -8.70
N GLY A 403 6.94 38.81 -8.14
CA GLY A 403 6.48 38.49 -6.78
C GLY A 403 5.07 37.89 -6.69
N GLU A 404 4.34 37.84 -7.80
CA GLU A 404 3.01 37.19 -7.89
C GLU A 404 3.09 35.72 -7.48
N VAL A 405 2.26 35.32 -6.49
CA VAL A 405 2.10 33.92 -6.09
C VAL A 405 1.25 33.20 -7.14
N VAL A 406 1.79 32.16 -7.76
CA VAL A 406 1.10 31.35 -8.79
C VAL A 406 0.65 29.99 -8.27
N ASP A 407 1.19 29.55 -7.13
CA ASP A 407 0.74 28.36 -6.42
C ASP A 407 1.09 28.46 -4.93
N THR A 408 0.31 27.80 -4.08
CA THR A 408 0.56 27.67 -2.63
C THR A 408 0.16 26.27 -2.19
N ILE A 409 1.12 25.56 -1.57
CA ILE A 409 0.87 24.31 -0.84
C ILE A 409 0.91 24.64 0.64
N ASP A 410 -0.24 24.61 1.31
CA ASP A 410 -0.36 24.82 2.75
C ASP A 410 -0.65 23.49 3.44
N LEU A 411 0.24 23.07 4.35
CA LEU A 411 0.10 21.77 5.01
C LEU A 411 -1.20 21.66 5.82
N ALA A 412 -1.75 22.77 6.29
CA ALA A 412 -2.96 22.81 7.11
C ALA A 412 -4.24 23.02 6.30
N ASP A 413 -4.15 23.46 5.03
CA ASP A 413 -5.31 23.73 4.17
C ASP A 413 -5.67 22.48 3.33
N LEU A 414 -6.85 21.93 3.56
CA LEU A 414 -7.35 20.75 2.84
C LEU A 414 -7.54 20.98 1.33
N THR A 415 -7.69 22.23 0.90
CA THR A 415 -7.76 22.56 -0.53
C THR A 415 -6.43 22.32 -1.23
N SER A 416 -5.29 22.35 -0.50
CA SER A 416 -3.97 22.01 -1.04
C SER A 416 -3.83 20.53 -1.40
N TYR A 417 -4.73 19.67 -0.90
CA TYR A 417 -4.74 18.23 -1.19
C TYR A 417 -5.71 17.88 -2.31
N GLN A 418 -6.11 18.87 -3.11
CA GLN A 418 -7.07 18.72 -4.19
C GLN A 418 -6.55 19.34 -5.49
N ARG A 419 -6.69 18.64 -6.61
CA ARG A 419 -6.38 19.19 -7.94
C ARG A 419 -7.21 18.54 -9.04
N SER A 420 -7.36 19.24 -10.16
CA SER A 420 -7.81 18.61 -11.41
C SER A 420 -6.63 17.90 -12.10
N VAL A 421 -6.93 16.83 -12.81
CA VAL A 421 -5.96 16.07 -13.63
C VAL A 421 -6.43 16.15 -15.07
N GLY A 422 -5.66 16.84 -15.91
CA GLY A 422 -6.08 17.22 -17.26
C GLY A 422 -7.39 18.00 -17.27
N ASP A 423 -8.23 17.74 -18.28
CA ASP A 423 -9.55 18.34 -18.47
C ASP A 423 -10.69 17.38 -18.12
N ALA A 424 -10.42 16.43 -17.21
CA ALA A 424 -11.38 15.40 -16.87
C ALA A 424 -12.69 15.98 -16.34
N ARG A 425 -13.80 15.56 -16.96
CA ARG A 425 -15.12 16.09 -16.67
C ARG A 425 -16.09 14.99 -16.26
N THR A 426 -17.01 15.37 -15.39
CA THR A 426 -18.16 14.57 -15.06
C THR A 426 -19.08 14.41 -16.26
N ASP A 427 -20.06 13.51 -16.13
CA ASP A 427 -21.14 13.31 -17.09
C ASP A 427 -22.01 14.57 -17.29
N PHE A 428 -21.90 15.53 -16.37
CA PHE A 428 -22.60 16.81 -16.40
C PHE A 428 -21.72 17.96 -16.94
N GLY A 429 -20.47 17.66 -17.32
CA GLY A 429 -19.52 18.65 -17.85
C GLY A 429 -18.74 19.42 -16.78
N GLU A 430 -18.97 19.15 -15.50
CA GLU A 430 -18.21 19.75 -14.39
C GLU A 430 -16.78 19.23 -14.39
N LEU A 431 -15.80 20.09 -14.09
CA LEU A 431 -14.41 19.67 -13.94
C LEU A 431 -14.29 18.82 -12.68
N HIS A 432 -13.68 17.64 -12.80
CA HIS A 432 -13.46 16.79 -11.64
C HIS A 432 -12.20 17.21 -10.87
N THR A 433 -12.25 17.05 -9.56
CA THR A 433 -11.17 17.39 -8.63
C THR A 433 -10.84 16.16 -7.80
N TRP A 434 -9.61 15.69 -7.92
CA TRP A 434 -9.08 14.56 -7.15
C TRP A 434 -8.51 15.03 -5.84
N LYS A 435 -8.67 14.20 -4.81
CA LYS A 435 -7.77 14.20 -3.65
C LYS A 435 -6.41 13.62 -4.06
N TYR A 436 -5.33 14.33 -3.74
CA TYR A 436 -3.96 13.92 -4.04
C TYR A 436 -2.95 14.31 -2.94
N GLN A 437 -1.71 13.86 -3.07
CA GLN A 437 -0.57 14.11 -2.20
C GLN A 437 0.30 15.21 -2.83
N PRO A 438 0.10 16.50 -2.49
CA PRO A 438 0.92 17.60 -2.99
C PRO A 438 2.35 17.55 -2.46
N VAL A 439 2.57 16.87 -1.34
CA VAL A 439 3.87 16.70 -0.71
C VAL A 439 4.06 15.22 -0.44
N VAL A 440 5.21 14.69 -0.84
CA VAL A 440 5.63 13.31 -0.56
C VAL A 440 7.01 13.40 0.10
N VAL A 441 7.15 12.77 1.26
CA VAL A 441 8.44 12.62 1.95
C VAL A 441 8.91 11.20 1.71
N ASP A 442 9.97 11.05 0.93
CA ASP A 442 10.69 9.81 0.73
C ASP A 442 12.01 9.91 1.48
N GLY A 443 12.00 9.43 2.74
CA GLY A 443 13.18 9.50 3.59
C GLY A 443 13.67 10.92 3.85
N ARG A 444 14.85 11.22 3.31
CA ARG A 444 15.48 12.54 3.34
C ARG A 444 15.04 13.50 2.24
N THR A 445 14.12 13.12 1.35
CA THR A 445 13.68 13.96 0.23
C THR A 445 12.21 14.33 0.37
N VAL A 446 11.94 15.63 0.45
CA VAL A 446 10.59 16.18 0.31
C VAL A 446 10.37 16.56 -1.15
N SER A 447 9.44 15.88 -1.80
CA SER A 447 8.97 16.19 -3.16
C SER A 447 7.64 16.94 -3.06
N ILE A 448 7.54 18.06 -3.77
CA ILE A 448 6.35 18.90 -3.83
C ILE A 448 5.86 18.92 -5.27
N HIS A 449 4.60 18.53 -5.45
CA HIS A 449 3.91 18.48 -6.72
C HIS A 449 2.94 19.65 -6.79
N PRO A 450 3.22 20.69 -7.61
CA PRO A 450 2.32 21.81 -7.79
C PRO A 450 0.92 21.37 -8.24
N HIS A 451 -0.09 22.17 -7.92
CA HIS A 451 -1.48 21.93 -8.35
C HIS A 451 -1.61 21.94 -9.87
N GLN A 452 -0.75 22.72 -10.54
CA GLN A 452 -0.81 22.99 -11.96
C GLN A 452 0.57 23.18 -12.58
N ARG A 453 0.65 22.92 -13.88
CA ARG A 453 1.82 23.23 -14.69
C ARG A 453 2.12 24.73 -14.66
N LEU A 454 3.38 25.10 -14.46
CA LEU A 454 3.82 26.49 -14.49
C LEU A 454 3.90 27.01 -15.93
N ALA A 455 3.72 28.32 -16.11
CA ALA A 455 3.88 28.94 -17.42
C ALA A 455 5.32 28.74 -17.97
N PRO A 456 5.46 28.43 -19.27
CA PRO A 456 6.77 28.11 -19.85
C PRO A 456 7.67 29.34 -20.05
N GLY A 457 8.98 29.09 -20.03
CA GLY A 457 10.02 30.12 -20.25
C GLY A 457 10.17 31.16 -19.15
N GLN A 458 9.43 31.04 -18.04
CA GLN A 458 9.39 32.01 -16.96
C GLN A 458 10.47 31.74 -15.91
N VAL A 459 10.78 32.75 -15.10
CA VAL A 459 11.60 32.60 -13.89
C VAL A 459 10.69 32.59 -12.67
N TYR A 460 10.93 31.63 -11.78
CA TYR A 460 10.21 31.45 -10.54
C TYR A 460 11.15 31.53 -9.33
N SER A 461 10.61 31.98 -8.20
CA SER A 461 11.22 31.84 -6.88
C SER A 461 10.29 31.06 -5.96
N VAL A 462 10.85 30.28 -5.04
CA VAL A 462 10.09 29.47 -4.09
C VAL A 462 10.39 29.95 -2.67
N THR A 463 9.35 30.10 -1.87
CA THR A 463 9.45 30.34 -0.43
C THR A 463 8.84 29.18 0.34
N VAL A 464 9.38 28.91 1.53
CA VAL A 464 8.94 27.85 2.44
C VAL A 464 8.92 28.40 3.86
N ASP A 465 7.79 28.31 4.55
CA ASP A 465 7.68 28.78 5.92
C ASP A 465 8.52 27.92 6.89
N PRO A 466 9.03 28.51 7.99
CA PRO A 466 9.47 27.73 9.13
C PRO A 466 8.34 26.79 9.59
N GLY A 467 8.66 25.52 9.84
CA GLY A 467 7.68 24.52 10.27
C GLY A 467 7.11 23.66 9.14
N PHE A 468 7.27 24.02 7.86
CA PHE A 468 6.86 23.13 6.74
C PHE A 468 7.59 21.77 6.82
N VAL A 469 8.89 21.81 7.14
CA VAL A 469 9.67 20.64 7.55
C VAL A 469 10.07 20.84 9.01
N VAL A 470 9.87 19.82 9.85
CA VAL A 470 10.19 19.88 11.29
C VAL A 470 11.67 20.24 11.47
N GLY A 471 11.94 21.25 12.30
CA GLY A 471 13.30 21.71 12.60
C GLY A 471 14.01 22.50 11.50
N HIS A 472 13.41 22.68 10.31
CA HIS A 472 13.99 23.49 9.23
C HIS A 472 13.58 24.98 9.38
N PRO A 473 14.52 25.93 9.23
CA PRO A 473 14.24 27.37 9.42
C PRO A 473 13.41 28.03 8.30
N GLY A 474 12.92 27.24 7.33
CA GLY A 474 12.25 27.74 6.13
C GLY A 474 13.22 28.24 5.06
N ILE A 475 12.67 28.70 3.93
CA ILE A 475 13.39 29.26 2.78
C ILE A 475 12.73 30.58 2.41
N THR A 476 13.44 31.68 2.57
CA THR A 476 12.94 33.02 2.19
C THR A 476 13.62 33.55 0.92
N THR A 477 14.82 33.07 0.60
CA THR A 477 15.60 33.47 -0.58
C THR A 477 16.44 32.29 -1.09
N GLY A 478 17.00 32.42 -2.31
CA GLY A 478 18.02 31.48 -2.81
C GLY A 478 17.49 30.24 -3.54
N TRP A 479 16.17 30.02 -3.56
CA TRP A 479 15.50 29.04 -4.42
C TRP A 479 14.85 29.75 -5.61
N THR A 480 15.54 29.72 -6.75
CA THR A 480 15.03 30.26 -8.02
C THR A 480 15.30 29.27 -9.13
N PHE A 481 14.43 29.20 -10.13
CA PHE A 481 14.62 28.37 -11.32
C PHE A 481 13.92 28.95 -12.54
N ARG A 482 14.25 28.43 -13.73
CA ARG A 482 13.60 28.79 -14.99
C ARG A 482 12.83 27.60 -15.56
N SER A 483 11.55 27.79 -15.90
CA SER A 483 10.80 26.81 -16.67
C SER A 483 11.23 26.82 -18.15
N ARG A 484 11.21 25.66 -18.79
CA ARG A 484 11.54 25.47 -20.20
C ARG A 484 10.43 26.04 -21.08
N GLN A 485 10.77 26.38 -22.32
CA GLN A 485 9.80 26.67 -23.36
C GLN A 485 9.11 25.38 -23.81
N ASP A 486 7.85 25.51 -24.23
CA ASP A 486 7.11 24.37 -24.77
C ASP A 486 7.76 23.85 -26.06
N PRO A 487 7.65 22.54 -26.32
CA PRO A 487 8.07 21.99 -27.60
C PRO A 487 7.26 22.64 -28.74
N ARG A 488 7.83 22.66 -29.95
CA ARG A 488 7.19 23.30 -31.10
C ARG A 488 6.06 22.47 -31.72
N THR A 489 6.01 21.19 -31.39
CA THR A 489 5.10 20.20 -31.95
C THR A 489 4.67 19.24 -30.86
N ASP A 490 3.50 18.63 -31.01
CA ASP A 490 2.92 17.65 -30.09
C ASP A 490 2.92 16.21 -30.63
N SER A 491 3.33 16.00 -31.89
CA SER A 491 3.31 14.67 -32.51
C SER A 491 4.30 13.65 -31.92
N ARG A 492 5.41 14.10 -31.35
CA ARG A 492 6.34 13.29 -30.57
C ARG A 492 6.89 14.08 -29.40
N LEU A 493 6.66 13.60 -28.19
CA LEU A 493 7.01 14.24 -26.93
C LEU A 493 7.88 13.30 -26.08
N ARG A 494 8.78 13.86 -25.28
CA ARG A 494 9.61 13.09 -24.34
C ARG A 494 9.32 13.50 -22.91
N VAL A 495 9.22 12.50 -22.04
CA VAL A 495 8.97 12.65 -20.60
C VAL A 495 10.16 12.10 -19.81
N ASP A 496 10.72 12.91 -18.91
CA ASP A 496 11.86 12.56 -18.06
C ASP A 496 11.77 13.30 -16.72
N GLY A 497 11.57 12.55 -15.63
CA GLY A 497 11.42 13.09 -14.28
C GLY A 497 12.65 13.87 -13.77
N SER A 498 13.81 13.77 -14.45
CA SER A 498 15.02 14.51 -14.07
C SER A 498 15.03 15.99 -14.48
N GLY A 499 14.06 16.47 -15.25
CA GLY A 499 14.02 17.87 -15.71
C GLY A 499 14.54 18.11 -17.12
N HIS A 500 15.00 17.05 -17.80
CA HIS A 500 15.80 17.19 -19.02
C HIS A 500 15.03 16.98 -20.34
N ALA A 501 13.80 16.46 -20.32
CA ALA A 501 12.96 16.27 -21.51
C ALA A 501 11.96 17.42 -21.75
N ASP A 502 10.97 17.19 -22.63
CA ASP A 502 9.95 18.19 -22.96
C ASP A 502 9.03 18.41 -21.74
N PHE A 503 8.70 17.32 -21.05
CA PHE A 503 7.92 17.30 -19.81
C PHE A 503 8.59 16.41 -18.76
N CYS A 504 8.21 16.60 -17.51
CA CYS A 504 8.67 15.84 -16.35
C CYS A 504 7.62 14.82 -15.89
N THR A 505 6.36 15.06 -16.23
CA THR A 505 5.23 14.17 -15.93
C THR A 505 4.56 13.71 -17.21
N VAL A 506 3.94 12.53 -17.14
CA VAL A 506 3.18 11.94 -18.24
C VAL A 506 1.90 12.75 -18.48
N GLN A 507 1.23 13.21 -17.42
CA GLN A 507 0.03 14.03 -17.56
C GLN A 507 0.31 15.33 -18.32
N ALA A 508 1.42 16.02 -18.03
CA ALA A 508 1.72 17.28 -18.71
C ALA A 508 1.98 17.11 -20.21
N ALA A 509 2.58 15.98 -20.61
CA ALA A 509 2.74 15.64 -22.02
C ALA A 509 1.40 15.37 -22.70
N ILE A 510 0.48 14.65 -22.04
CA ILE A 510 -0.88 14.40 -22.55
C ILE A 510 -1.66 15.72 -22.70
N ASP A 511 -1.61 16.57 -21.68
CA ASP A 511 -2.33 17.85 -21.66
C ASP A 511 -1.88 18.79 -22.78
N PHE A 512 -0.62 18.70 -23.18
CA PHE A 512 -0.04 19.50 -24.26
C PHE A 512 -0.51 19.08 -25.66
N VAL A 513 -0.91 17.82 -25.86
CA VAL A 513 -1.44 17.35 -27.15
C VAL A 513 -2.76 18.07 -27.42
N ALA A 514 -2.90 18.65 -28.61
CA ALA A 514 -4.15 19.31 -28.98
C ALA A 514 -5.31 18.31 -29.11
N GLU A 515 -6.54 18.76 -28.89
CA GLU A 515 -7.72 17.91 -29.10
C GLU A 515 -7.78 17.41 -30.55
N GLY A 516 -8.00 16.10 -30.71
CA GLY A 516 -8.06 15.41 -32.01
C GLY A 516 -6.70 15.01 -32.59
N ASP A 517 -5.59 15.55 -32.08
CA ASP A 517 -4.25 15.24 -32.59
C ASP A 517 -3.73 13.91 -32.03
N LYS A 518 -2.82 13.30 -32.79
CA LYS A 518 -2.15 12.04 -32.44
C LYS A 518 -0.73 12.33 -32.01
N ALA A 519 -0.29 11.67 -30.95
CA ALA A 519 1.04 11.86 -30.39
C ALA A 519 1.69 10.54 -29.98
N THR A 520 3.01 10.47 -30.09
CA THR A 520 3.84 9.47 -29.40
C THR A 520 4.54 10.13 -28.22
N ILE A 521 4.37 9.59 -27.02
CA ILE A 521 4.99 10.05 -25.79
C ILE A 521 6.01 9.00 -25.35
N ASP A 522 7.29 9.32 -25.48
CA ASP A 522 8.40 8.49 -25.02
C ASP A 522 8.69 8.79 -23.55
N VAL A 523 8.57 7.80 -22.67
CA VAL A 523 8.73 7.94 -21.22
C VAL A 523 10.03 7.28 -20.77
N ALA A 524 10.94 8.07 -20.21
CA ALA A 524 12.24 7.61 -19.73
C ALA A 524 12.10 6.62 -18.54
N PRO A 525 13.19 5.91 -18.15
CA PRO A 525 13.19 5.14 -16.91
C PRO A 525 12.93 6.01 -15.68
N GLY A 526 12.15 5.50 -14.74
CA GLY A 526 11.82 6.19 -13.49
C GLY A 526 10.46 5.78 -12.93
N LEU A 527 10.21 6.15 -11.68
CA LEU A 527 8.89 6.12 -11.06
C LEU A 527 8.23 7.49 -11.22
N TYR A 528 7.13 7.52 -11.96
CA TYR A 528 6.27 8.67 -12.16
C TYR A 528 5.08 8.54 -11.23
N ARG A 529 5.21 9.13 -10.02
CA ARG A 529 4.18 9.07 -8.99
C ARG A 529 3.08 10.10 -9.25
N GLU A 530 2.16 9.77 -10.15
CA GLU A 530 1.10 10.69 -10.60
C GLU A 530 -0.20 9.96 -10.94
N LEU A 531 -1.32 10.67 -10.75
CA LEU A 531 -2.60 10.34 -11.36
C LEU A 531 -2.56 10.74 -12.83
N VAL A 532 -2.99 9.85 -13.73
CA VAL A 532 -3.02 10.10 -15.18
C VAL A 532 -4.44 9.95 -15.73
N TRP A 533 -4.86 10.95 -16.52
CA TRP A 533 -6.12 10.99 -17.26
C TRP A 533 -5.85 11.27 -18.75
N VAL A 534 -6.29 10.36 -19.61
CA VAL A 534 -6.30 10.57 -21.06
C VAL A 534 -7.75 10.78 -21.52
N PRO A 535 -8.14 12.00 -21.91
CA PRO A 535 -9.52 12.32 -22.22
C PRO A 535 -9.98 11.75 -23.57
N PRO A 536 -11.30 11.56 -23.74
CA PRO A 536 -11.85 11.07 -25.00
C PRO A 536 -11.61 12.00 -26.21
N THR A 537 -11.27 13.27 -25.96
CA THR A 537 -10.98 14.28 -26.99
C THR A 537 -9.59 14.14 -27.62
N ARG A 538 -8.72 13.26 -27.10
CA ARG A 538 -7.35 13.06 -27.59
C ARG A 538 -7.11 11.62 -28.06
N PRO A 539 -7.78 11.16 -29.14
CA PRO A 539 -7.62 9.80 -29.65
C PRO A 539 -6.23 9.58 -30.27
N GLY A 540 -5.78 8.33 -30.32
CA GLY A 540 -4.55 7.97 -31.04
C GLY A 540 -3.24 8.31 -30.33
N ILE A 541 -3.28 8.58 -29.01
CA ILE A 541 -2.07 8.72 -28.19
C ILE A 541 -1.37 7.35 -28.07
N THR A 542 -0.05 7.36 -28.28
CA THR A 542 0.84 6.23 -27.99
C THR A 542 1.77 6.59 -26.83
N ILE A 543 1.81 5.77 -25.78
CA ILE A 543 2.80 5.88 -24.69
C ILE A 543 3.80 4.72 -24.81
N SER A 544 5.08 5.03 -24.86
CA SER A 544 6.16 4.03 -24.94
C SER A 544 7.18 4.26 -23.83
N GLY A 545 7.32 3.28 -22.94
CA GLY A 545 8.31 3.31 -21.87
C GLY A 545 9.65 2.72 -22.28
N ALA A 546 10.66 2.88 -21.42
CA ALA A 546 12.00 2.34 -21.64
C ALA A 546 12.15 0.84 -21.29
N GLY A 547 11.02 0.13 -21.12
CA GLY A 547 10.90 -1.24 -20.64
C GLY A 547 10.06 -1.31 -19.36
N ALA A 548 9.16 -2.29 -19.25
CA ALA A 548 8.24 -2.37 -18.12
C ALA A 548 8.96 -2.51 -16.76
N GLY A 549 10.15 -3.12 -16.70
CA GLY A 549 10.96 -3.16 -15.47
C GLY A 549 11.71 -1.87 -15.14
N ARG A 550 11.56 -0.79 -15.94
CA ARG A 550 12.36 0.44 -15.85
C ARG A 550 11.52 1.71 -15.80
N THR A 551 10.36 1.72 -16.45
CA THR A 551 9.42 2.85 -16.44
C THR A 551 8.15 2.44 -15.70
N VAL A 552 7.86 3.11 -14.59
CA VAL A 552 6.70 2.84 -13.73
C VAL A 552 5.87 4.12 -13.62
N ILE A 553 4.58 4.02 -13.94
CA ILE A 553 3.57 5.07 -13.66
C ILE A 553 2.70 4.52 -12.53
N GLY A 554 2.56 5.25 -11.42
CA GLY A 554 1.75 4.71 -10.33
C GLY A 554 1.35 5.70 -9.26
N TYR A 555 0.23 5.41 -8.59
CA TYR A 555 -0.32 6.27 -7.55
C TYR A 555 -1.19 5.45 -6.59
N PRO A 556 -1.24 5.75 -5.28
CA PRO A 556 -2.14 5.09 -4.34
C PRO A 556 -3.55 5.68 -4.43
N ASN A 557 -4.31 5.31 -5.47
CA ASN A 557 -5.69 5.75 -5.67
C ASN A 557 -6.68 4.61 -5.46
N ASN A 558 -7.79 4.84 -4.78
CA ASN A 558 -8.69 3.75 -4.39
C ASN A 558 -10.08 4.26 -4.05
N ASN A 559 -10.97 3.32 -3.72
CA ASN A 559 -12.36 3.57 -3.41
C ASN A 559 -12.57 4.55 -2.24
N LEU A 560 -11.72 4.49 -1.20
CA LEU A 560 -11.80 5.36 -0.03
C LEU A 560 -11.24 6.77 -0.27
N LEU A 561 -10.32 6.92 -1.23
CA LEU A 561 -9.69 8.20 -1.56
C LEU A 561 -10.49 8.99 -2.60
N ASN A 562 -10.82 8.38 -3.75
CA ASN A 562 -11.51 9.05 -4.86
C ASN A 562 -12.65 8.21 -5.49
N GLY A 563 -12.99 7.03 -5.00
CA GLY A 563 -14.04 6.19 -5.61
C GLY A 563 -15.44 6.35 -5.02
N ASP A 564 -16.25 5.29 -5.11
CA ASP A 564 -17.66 5.29 -4.69
C ASP A 564 -17.84 5.68 -3.22
N SER A 565 -17.00 5.15 -2.33
CA SER A 565 -17.07 5.49 -0.91
C SER A 565 -16.68 6.93 -0.63
N ALA A 566 -15.63 7.44 -1.29
CA ALA A 566 -15.21 8.83 -1.15
C ALA A 566 -16.27 9.83 -1.65
N MET A 567 -17.01 9.44 -2.68
CA MET A 567 -17.99 10.29 -3.37
C MET A 567 -19.44 10.10 -2.89
N ALA A 568 -19.68 9.24 -1.90
CA ALA A 568 -21.02 8.84 -1.45
C ALA A 568 -21.93 10.02 -1.05
N ASN A 569 -21.35 11.11 -0.56
CA ASN A 569 -22.06 12.33 -0.13
C ASN A 569 -21.80 13.54 -1.04
N VAL A 570 -21.18 13.33 -2.21
CA VAL A 570 -20.91 14.39 -3.19
C VAL A 570 -22.10 14.51 -4.14
N PRO A 571 -22.53 15.72 -4.54
CA PRO A 571 -23.58 15.91 -5.53
C PRO A 571 -23.33 15.11 -6.82
N ILE A 572 -24.38 14.55 -7.38
CA ILE A 572 -24.33 13.69 -8.56
C ILE A 572 -23.65 14.37 -9.76
N GLU A 573 -23.86 15.68 -9.90
CA GLU A 573 -23.29 16.53 -10.94
C GLU A 573 -21.75 16.58 -10.89
N GLN A 574 -21.19 16.40 -9.70
CA GLN A 574 -19.76 16.48 -9.42
C GLN A 574 -19.10 15.08 -9.36
N ALA A 575 -19.90 14.02 -9.35
CA ALA A 575 -19.43 12.68 -9.00
C ALA A 575 -19.51 11.65 -10.13
N TYR A 576 -20.43 11.80 -11.09
CA TYR A 576 -20.60 10.81 -12.17
C TYR A 576 -19.56 11.00 -13.28
N CYS A 577 -18.89 9.95 -13.73
CA CYS A 577 -18.00 10.04 -14.89
C CYS A 577 -18.68 9.72 -16.22
N GLN A 578 -17.95 10.05 -17.28
CA GLN A 578 -18.35 9.88 -18.67
C GLN A 578 -18.39 8.43 -19.15
N ARG A 579 -19.06 8.20 -20.29
CA ARG A 579 -19.06 6.93 -21.03
C ARG A 579 -19.49 5.73 -20.17
N ARG A 580 -20.64 5.85 -19.51
CA ARG A 580 -21.29 4.72 -18.82
C ARG A 580 -21.73 3.68 -19.84
N VAL A 581 -21.27 2.43 -19.66
CA VAL A 581 -21.59 1.32 -20.57
C VAL A 581 -22.82 0.53 -20.08
N ILE A 582 -23.06 0.44 -18.76
CA ILE A 582 -24.21 -0.26 -18.19
C ILE A 582 -25.33 0.70 -17.75
N PRO A 583 -26.63 0.35 -17.90
CA PRO A 583 -27.76 1.22 -17.56
C PRO A 583 -27.84 1.61 -16.07
N GLN A 584 -27.46 0.69 -15.18
CA GLN A 584 -27.34 0.92 -13.74
C GLN A 584 -25.85 0.96 -13.37
N SER A 585 -25.19 2.06 -13.72
CA SER A 585 -23.78 2.28 -13.39
C SER A 585 -23.56 2.24 -11.88
N ASP A 586 -22.50 1.57 -11.46
CA ASP A 586 -21.89 1.87 -10.17
C ASP A 586 -21.41 3.33 -10.27
N ARG A 587 -21.87 4.15 -9.33
CA ARG A 587 -22.21 5.54 -9.60
C ARG A 587 -20.99 6.46 -9.77
N PHE A 588 -19.83 6.10 -9.23
CA PHE A 588 -18.66 6.98 -9.09
C PHE A 588 -17.29 6.27 -9.28
N ASN A 589 -17.27 5.00 -9.68
CA ASN A 589 -16.12 4.09 -9.55
C ASN A 589 -14.93 4.34 -10.50
N CYS A 590 -14.91 5.42 -11.24
CA CYS A 590 -14.02 5.71 -12.37
C CYS A 590 -12.89 6.70 -12.03
N TRP A 591 -13.02 7.40 -10.91
CA TRP A 591 -12.03 8.38 -10.44
C TRP A 591 -10.93 7.77 -9.56
N ARG A 592 -11.05 6.47 -9.22
CA ARG A 592 -10.13 5.75 -8.33
C ARG A 592 -8.99 5.00 -9.02
N ALA A 593 -8.87 5.08 -10.35
CA ALA A 593 -7.73 4.52 -11.06
C ALA A 593 -6.47 5.36 -10.87
N ALA A 594 -5.29 4.73 -10.84
CA ALA A 594 -4.02 5.44 -10.92
C ALA A 594 -3.84 6.06 -12.33
N MET A 595 -4.20 5.30 -13.37
CA MET A 595 -4.24 5.77 -14.76
C MET A 595 -5.59 5.41 -15.40
N ALA A 596 -6.29 6.41 -15.92
CA ALA A 596 -7.55 6.25 -16.65
C ALA A 596 -7.43 6.77 -18.09
N VAL A 597 -7.83 5.96 -19.06
CA VAL A 597 -7.73 6.23 -20.50
C VAL A 597 -9.11 6.13 -21.13
N PHE A 598 -9.66 7.25 -21.54
CA PHE A 598 -10.96 7.35 -22.21
C PHE A 598 -10.80 7.66 -23.71
N ALA A 599 -9.58 7.80 -24.21
CA ALA A 599 -9.28 7.99 -25.61
C ALA A 599 -9.43 6.70 -26.44
N ASP A 600 -10.01 6.83 -27.63
CA ASP A 600 -10.01 5.77 -28.64
C ASP A 600 -8.64 5.69 -29.34
N ASP A 601 -8.33 4.55 -29.97
CA ASP A 601 -7.08 4.30 -30.70
C ASP A 601 -5.81 4.46 -29.85
N PHE A 602 -5.92 4.33 -28.52
CA PHE A 602 -4.80 4.46 -27.59
C PHE A 602 -3.87 3.25 -27.67
N THR A 603 -2.56 3.49 -27.60
CA THR A 603 -1.55 2.42 -27.53
C THR A 603 -0.61 2.65 -26.35
N MET A 604 -0.30 1.60 -25.57
CA MET A 604 0.72 1.66 -24.54
C MET A 604 1.65 0.46 -24.59
N THR A 605 2.95 0.72 -24.51
CA THR A 605 3.98 -0.31 -24.60
C THR A 605 5.10 -0.10 -23.59
N ASP A 606 5.66 -1.20 -23.08
CA ASP A 606 6.93 -1.20 -22.33
C ASP A 606 6.90 -0.36 -21.03
N VAL A 607 5.77 -0.37 -20.33
CA VAL A 607 5.52 0.39 -19.08
C VAL A 607 4.95 -0.53 -18.00
N THR A 608 5.33 -0.29 -16.74
CA THR A 608 4.56 -0.75 -15.58
C THR A 608 3.53 0.31 -15.19
N VAL A 609 2.27 -0.07 -15.01
CA VAL A 609 1.27 0.74 -14.32
C VAL A 609 0.96 0.08 -12.98
N GLN A 610 1.12 0.83 -11.89
CA GLN A 610 0.96 0.29 -10.54
C GLN A 610 -0.01 1.14 -9.71
N ASN A 611 -0.96 0.48 -9.05
CA ASN A 611 -1.66 1.11 -7.94
C ASN A 611 -0.87 0.86 -6.65
N LEU A 612 -0.52 1.93 -5.93
CA LEU A 612 0.27 1.84 -4.70
C LEU A 612 -0.60 1.64 -3.44
N THR A 613 -1.91 1.42 -3.60
CA THR A 613 -2.79 1.06 -2.49
C THR A 613 -2.37 -0.31 -1.94
N PRO A 614 -2.14 -0.45 -0.62
CA PRO A 614 -1.70 -1.70 -0.02
C PRO A 614 -2.80 -2.78 -0.10
N TYR A 615 -2.41 -4.05 0.10
CA TYR A 615 -3.37 -5.16 0.21
C TYR A 615 -4.47 -4.81 1.22
N ARG A 616 -5.73 -5.15 0.92
CA ARG A 616 -6.93 -4.76 1.71
C ARG A 616 -7.16 -3.26 1.88
N GLY A 617 -6.45 -2.39 1.14
CA GLY A 617 -6.64 -0.93 1.17
C GLY A 617 -7.88 -0.40 0.43
N SER A 618 -8.89 -1.26 0.19
CA SER A 618 -10.04 -1.09 -0.71
C SER A 618 -9.73 -1.28 -2.21
N GLN A 619 -10.78 -1.23 -3.03
CA GLN A 619 -10.68 -1.49 -4.47
C GLN A 619 -9.86 -0.39 -5.17
N ALA A 620 -8.91 -0.76 -6.04
CA ALA A 620 -7.88 0.15 -6.53
C ALA A 620 -7.31 -0.24 -7.91
N GLU A 621 -7.87 0.34 -8.99
CA GLU A 621 -7.41 0.07 -10.36
C GLU A 621 -6.02 0.69 -10.60
N ALA A 622 -5.07 -0.10 -11.08
CA ALA A 622 -3.83 0.44 -11.62
C ALA A 622 -4.12 1.11 -12.98
N PHE A 623 -4.83 0.39 -13.86
CA PHE A 623 -5.20 0.89 -15.18
C PHE A 623 -6.70 0.73 -15.44
N PHE A 624 -7.33 1.81 -15.91
CA PHE A 624 -8.69 1.82 -16.39
C PHE A 624 -8.76 2.29 -17.85
N GLY A 625 -9.03 1.37 -18.78
CA GLY A 625 -9.33 1.70 -20.18
C GLY A 625 -10.84 1.79 -20.42
N ASN A 626 -11.31 2.87 -21.03
CA ASN A 626 -12.70 3.14 -21.43
C ASN A 626 -12.80 3.71 -22.86
N GLY A 627 -11.84 3.33 -23.71
CA GLY A 627 -11.76 3.69 -25.12
C GLY A 627 -11.97 2.48 -26.03
N ASN A 628 -12.18 2.75 -27.33
CA ASN A 628 -12.21 1.69 -28.34
C ASN A 628 -10.86 1.56 -29.05
N ARG A 629 -10.53 0.34 -29.48
CA ARG A 629 -9.31 -0.01 -30.23
C ARG A 629 -8.02 0.29 -29.45
N MET A 630 -8.03 -0.04 -28.16
CA MET A 630 -6.85 0.11 -27.30
C MET A 630 -5.88 -1.06 -27.49
N VAL A 631 -4.58 -0.77 -27.65
CA VAL A 631 -3.51 -1.78 -27.73
C VAL A 631 -2.59 -1.64 -26.52
N LEU A 632 -2.50 -2.69 -25.71
CA LEU A 632 -1.71 -2.75 -24.48
C LEU A 632 -0.71 -3.91 -24.62
N ALA A 633 0.59 -3.63 -24.75
CA ALA A 633 1.57 -4.68 -25.03
C ALA A 633 2.84 -4.54 -24.21
N ARG A 634 3.40 -5.67 -23.73
CA ARG A 634 4.63 -5.68 -22.92
C ARG A 634 4.50 -4.82 -21.66
N LEU A 635 3.34 -4.89 -21.03
CA LEU A 635 3.04 -4.12 -19.82
C LEU A 635 3.21 -4.98 -18.58
N ARG A 636 3.38 -4.31 -17.45
CA ARG A 636 3.10 -4.88 -16.14
C ARG A 636 1.97 -4.07 -15.49
N ILE A 637 0.89 -4.71 -15.08
CA ILE A 637 -0.20 -4.07 -14.34
C ILE A 637 -0.20 -4.64 -12.92
N LEU A 638 0.15 -3.80 -11.94
CA LEU A 638 0.41 -4.23 -10.56
C LEU A 638 -0.61 -3.63 -9.60
N GLY A 639 -1.26 -4.46 -8.81
CA GLY A 639 -2.28 -4.07 -7.84
C GLY A 639 -2.78 -5.27 -7.03
N TYR A 640 -3.89 -5.08 -6.32
CA TYR A 640 -4.57 -6.11 -5.54
C TYR A 640 -6.00 -6.31 -6.08
N GLN A 641 -6.99 -5.71 -5.40
CA GLN A 641 -8.37 -5.77 -5.84
C GLN A 641 -8.58 -4.78 -7.00
N ASP A 642 -9.23 -5.25 -8.07
CA ASP A 642 -9.61 -4.47 -9.26
C ASP A 642 -8.43 -3.96 -10.14
N SER A 643 -7.24 -4.57 -10.10
CA SER A 643 -6.01 -4.08 -10.77
C SER A 643 -6.17 -3.53 -12.21
N LEU A 644 -6.87 -4.26 -13.09
CA LEU A 644 -7.09 -3.90 -14.48
C LEU A 644 -8.57 -3.82 -14.81
N ARG A 645 -9.04 -2.61 -15.13
CA ARG A 645 -10.41 -2.37 -15.61
C ARG A 645 -10.42 -2.05 -17.10
N LEU A 646 -11.20 -2.78 -17.87
CA LEU A 646 -11.34 -2.55 -19.31
C LEU A 646 -12.80 -2.47 -19.75
N GLN A 647 -13.11 -1.40 -20.46
CA GLN A 647 -14.39 -1.08 -21.07
C GLN A 647 -14.13 -0.65 -22.52
N GLY A 648 -14.92 -1.17 -23.46
CA GLY A 648 -14.68 -0.97 -24.89
C GLY A 648 -13.78 -2.06 -25.48
N GLN A 649 -13.17 -1.81 -26.64
CA GLN A 649 -12.33 -2.79 -27.33
C GLN A 649 -10.86 -2.65 -26.94
N ALA A 650 -10.29 -3.67 -26.29
CA ALA A 650 -8.91 -3.69 -25.83
C ALA A 650 -8.19 -5.00 -26.17
N PHE A 651 -7.03 -4.88 -26.82
CA PHE A 651 -6.12 -6.00 -27.09
C PHE A 651 -4.93 -5.93 -26.14
N VAL A 652 -4.74 -6.96 -25.32
CA VAL A 652 -3.64 -7.07 -24.36
C VAL A 652 -2.72 -8.23 -24.76
N THR A 653 -1.41 -8.01 -24.87
CA THR A 653 -0.46 -9.07 -25.27
C THR A 653 0.88 -8.97 -24.56
N ASP A 654 1.58 -10.10 -24.42
CA ASP A 654 2.95 -10.18 -23.89
C ASP A 654 3.12 -9.47 -22.53
N SER A 655 2.09 -9.49 -21.70
CA SER A 655 1.99 -8.66 -20.49
C SER A 655 1.92 -9.51 -19.23
N TYR A 656 2.17 -8.86 -18.10
CA TYR A 656 2.06 -9.44 -16.77
C TYR A 656 1.04 -8.64 -15.96
N ILE A 657 0.07 -9.31 -15.34
CA ILE A 657 -0.96 -8.70 -14.52
C ILE A 657 -1.00 -9.42 -13.16
N GLU A 658 -1.02 -8.70 -12.05
CA GLU A 658 -1.20 -9.30 -10.72
C GLU A 658 -2.33 -8.66 -9.92
N GLY A 659 -2.92 -9.44 -9.03
CA GLY A 659 -3.96 -9.01 -8.11
C GLY A 659 -4.62 -10.16 -7.36
N ASP A 660 -5.76 -9.91 -6.73
CA ASP A 660 -6.50 -10.89 -5.93
C ASP A 660 -8.00 -10.98 -6.30
N VAL A 661 -8.82 -10.02 -5.88
CA VAL A 661 -10.26 -10.00 -6.09
C VAL A 661 -10.57 -9.21 -7.36
N ASP A 662 -11.24 -9.86 -8.30
CA ASP A 662 -11.74 -9.28 -9.56
C ASP A 662 -10.65 -8.49 -10.34
N PHE A 663 -9.40 -8.93 -10.28
CA PHE A 663 -8.29 -8.07 -10.69
C PHE A 663 -8.18 -7.84 -12.21
N VAL A 664 -8.96 -8.57 -13.02
CA VAL A 664 -9.33 -8.16 -14.38
C VAL A 664 -10.85 -8.02 -14.46
N TRP A 665 -11.37 -6.81 -14.66
CA TRP A 665 -12.81 -6.59 -14.67
C TRP A 665 -13.22 -5.48 -15.64
N GLY A 666 -14.52 -5.23 -15.73
CA GLY A 666 -15.09 -4.18 -16.58
C GLY A 666 -16.25 -4.71 -17.41
N THR A 667 -16.52 -4.15 -18.58
CA THR A 667 -17.74 -4.47 -19.35
C THR A 667 -17.51 -5.34 -20.58
N GLY A 668 -16.27 -5.80 -20.78
CA GLY A 668 -15.89 -6.69 -21.88
C GLY A 668 -15.45 -5.95 -23.14
N GLY A 669 -15.24 -6.71 -24.21
CA GLY A 669 -14.54 -6.29 -25.42
C GLY A 669 -13.03 -6.46 -25.29
N VAL A 670 -12.58 -7.43 -24.50
CA VAL A 670 -11.17 -7.66 -24.20
C VAL A 670 -10.69 -8.93 -24.86
N PHE A 671 -9.54 -8.86 -25.52
CA PHE A 671 -8.80 -10.02 -25.98
C PHE A 671 -7.39 -9.96 -25.38
N MET A 672 -7.07 -10.89 -24.48
CA MET A 672 -5.79 -10.98 -23.80
C MET A 672 -5.06 -12.25 -24.26
N GLN A 673 -3.82 -12.10 -24.73
CA GLN A 673 -3.04 -13.23 -25.20
C GLN A 673 -1.60 -13.24 -24.72
N ASP A 674 -0.98 -14.43 -24.72
CA ASP A 674 0.46 -14.61 -24.47
C ASP A 674 0.96 -13.87 -23.21
N SER A 675 0.12 -13.84 -22.18
CA SER A 675 0.30 -13.02 -20.97
C SER A 675 0.25 -13.87 -19.71
N GLU A 676 0.87 -13.40 -18.64
CA GLU A 676 0.79 -14.01 -17.31
C GLU A 676 -0.17 -13.23 -16.42
N LEU A 677 -1.05 -13.94 -15.74
CA LEU A 677 -1.90 -13.39 -14.68
C LEU A 677 -1.53 -14.10 -13.37
N LYS A 678 -1.01 -13.36 -12.41
CA LYS A 678 -0.56 -13.89 -11.11
C LYS A 678 -1.54 -13.54 -10.00
N ALA A 679 -2.13 -14.57 -9.38
CA ALA A 679 -2.95 -14.40 -8.19
C ALA A 679 -2.06 -14.23 -6.96
N LEU A 680 -2.26 -13.14 -6.22
CA LEU A 680 -1.50 -12.85 -4.99
C LEU A 680 -2.18 -13.47 -3.76
N HIS A 681 -3.52 -13.42 -3.70
CA HIS A 681 -4.34 -13.97 -2.62
C HIS A 681 -5.57 -14.70 -3.18
N GLU A 682 -6.37 -15.29 -2.28
CA GLU A 682 -7.67 -15.86 -2.66
C GLU A 682 -8.57 -14.82 -3.32
N GLY A 683 -9.32 -15.23 -4.34
CA GLY A 683 -10.15 -14.28 -5.09
C GLY A 683 -10.58 -14.79 -6.46
N TYR A 684 -10.56 -13.87 -7.43
CA TYR A 684 -11.14 -14.06 -8.75
C TYR A 684 -10.25 -13.41 -9.80
N TYR A 685 -9.84 -14.17 -10.82
CA TYR A 685 -9.16 -13.62 -11.98
C TYR A 685 -10.02 -12.61 -12.73
N ASN A 686 -11.33 -12.85 -12.81
CA ASN A 686 -12.21 -12.05 -13.65
C ASN A 686 -13.59 -11.74 -13.06
N GLN A 687 -14.05 -10.51 -13.27
CA GLN A 687 -15.47 -10.15 -13.16
C GLN A 687 -15.89 -9.24 -14.32
N VAL A 688 -16.35 -9.84 -15.41
CA VAL A 688 -16.95 -9.10 -16.53
C VAL A 688 -18.42 -8.77 -16.23
N ARG A 689 -18.82 -7.55 -16.56
CA ARG A 689 -20.17 -6.96 -16.39
C ARG A 689 -20.73 -6.61 -17.76
N ASN A 690 -20.96 -7.63 -18.59
CA ASN A 690 -21.41 -7.42 -19.96
C ASN A 690 -22.81 -6.80 -20.01
N ILE A 691 -23.02 -5.93 -21.01
CA ILE A 691 -24.36 -5.62 -21.53
C ILE A 691 -24.87 -6.78 -22.39
N ASP A 692 -26.18 -6.89 -22.54
CA ASP A 692 -26.80 -7.98 -23.32
C ASP A 692 -26.21 -8.07 -24.73
N ASN A 693 -25.73 -9.27 -25.09
CA ASN A 693 -25.08 -9.60 -26.36
C ASN A 693 -23.78 -8.82 -26.69
N GLY A 694 -23.16 -8.15 -25.71
CA GLY A 694 -21.83 -7.54 -25.87
C GLY A 694 -20.68 -8.56 -25.85
N PRO A 695 -19.53 -8.24 -26.47
CA PRO A 695 -18.34 -9.09 -26.41
C PRO A 695 -17.79 -9.16 -24.98
N GLY A 696 -17.38 -10.36 -24.54
CA GLY A 696 -16.80 -10.61 -23.23
C GLY A 696 -15.30 -10.35 -23.10
N ASN A 697 -14.69 -11.08 -22.18
CA ASN A 697 -13.25 -11.19 -22.00
C ASN A 697 -12.78 -12.55 -22.56
N ILE A 698 -11.88 -12.52 -23.54
CA ILE A 698 -11.32 -13.70 -24.20
C ILE A 698 -9.83 -13.78 -23.85
N PHE A 699 -9.41 -14.90 -23.25
CA PHE A 699 -8.05 -15.17 -22.83
C PHE A 699 -7.47 -16.31 -23.68
N VAL A 700 -6.35 -16.08 -24.36
CA VAL A 700 -5.74 -17.03 -25.30
C VAL A 700 -4.26 -17.23 -24.99
N ARG A 701 -3.84 -18.46 -24.71
CA ARG A 701 -2.44 -18.78 -24.32
C ARG A 701 -1.95 -17.95 -23.12
N VAL A 702 -2.83 -17.69 -22.16
CA VAL A 702 -2.43 -17.05 -20.90
C VAL A 702 -1.89 -18.08 -19.90
N ARG A 703 -1.07 -17.62 -18.96
CA ARG A 703 -0.57 -18.42 -17.84
C ARG A 703 -1.15 -17.89 -16.54
N LEU A 704 -1.92 -18.71 -15.83
CA LEU A 704 -2.48 -18.39 -14.51
C LEU A 704 -1.53 -18.94 -13.44
N THR A 705 -0.75 -18.05 -12.82
CA THR A 705 0.26 -18.37 -11.80
C THR A 705 -0.15 -17.81 -10.43
N ARG A 706 0.62 -18.10 -9.38
CA ARG A 706 0.31 -17.68 -8.00
C ARG A 706 1.52 -17.20 -7.20
N ALA A 707 1.25 -16.49 -6.11
CA ALA A 707 2.18 -16.32 -5.01
C ALA A 707 2.50 -17.68 -4.33
N PRO A 708 3.70 -17.88 -3.77
CA PRO A 708 4.15 -19.17 -3.24
C PRO A 708 3.23 -19.80 -2.18
N ASP A 709 2.64 -18.97 -1.32
CA ASP A 709 1.85 -19.42 -0.16
C ASP A 709 0.35 -19.54 -0.46
N LEU A 710 -0.07 -19.27 -1.70
CA LEU A 710 -1.48 -19.35 -2.09
C LEU A 710 -1.91 -20.82 -2.22
N PRO A 711 -2.90 -21.32 -1.45
CA PRO A 711 -3.27 -22.72 -1.45
C PRO A 711 -3.78 -23.22 -2.80
N ASP A 712 -3.73 -24.54 -3.00
CA ASP A 712 -4.44 -25.20 -4.10
C ASP A 712 -5.96 -24.96 -3.99
N ASP A 713 -6.68 -25.03 -5.12
CA ASP A 713 -8.14 -24.92 -5.17
C ASP A 713 -8.70 -23.67 -4.44
N SER A 714 -8.07 -22.51 -4.58
CA SER A 714 -8.35 -21.29 -3.80
C SER A 714 -8.86 -20.09 -4.63
N VAL A 715 -8.59 -20.03 -5.94
CA VAL A 715 -8.94 -18.90 -6.81
C VAL A 715 -9.89 -19.31 -7.94
N PHE A 716 -10.94 -18.53 -8.17
CA PHE A 716 -11.84 -18.73 -9.30
C PHE A 716 -11.32 -18.07 -10.59
N LEU A 717 -11.60 -18.70 -11.73
CA LEU A 717 -11.39 -18.14 -13.07
C LEU A 717 -12.24 -16.89 -13.31
N ALA A 718 -13.51 -16.93 -12.91
CA ALA A 718 -14.38 -15.76 -12.95
C ALA A 718 -15.58 -15.90 -12.00
N ARG A 719 -16.19 -14.75 -11.66
CA ARG A 719 -17.51 -14.70 -11.03
C ARG A 719 -18.50 -13.82 -11.78
N ALA A 720 -19.80 -14.12 -11.66
CA ALA A 720 -20.87 -13.25 -12.14
C ALA A 720 -22.04 -13.17 -11.13
N GLU A 721 -22.54 -11.94 -10.91
CA GLU A 721 -23.78 -11.69 -10.18
C GLU A 721 -24.96 -11.78 -11.17
N LEU A 722 -25.64 -12.92 -11.22
CA LEU A 722 -26.62 -13.24 -12.27
C LEU A 722 -27.83 -12.29 -12.30
N SER A 723 -28.25 -11.75 -11.16
CA SER A 723 -29.33 -10.75 -11.08
C SER A 723 -29.02 -9.47 -11.84
N ARG A 724 -27.73 -9.14 -12.04
CA ARG A 724 -27.27 -7.90 -12.67
C ARG A 724 -26.59 -8.13 -14.01
N PHE A 725 -25.82 -9.21 -14.14
CA PHE A 725 -24.98 -9.50 -15.31
C PHE A 725 -25.20 -10.93 -15.84
N PRO A 726 -26.45 -11.30 -16.21
CA PRO A 726 -26.80 -12.66 -16.61
C PRO A 726 -26.13 -13.12 -17.91
N THR A 727 -25.61 -12.16 -18.69
CA THR A 727 -25.01 -12.37 -20.02
C THR A 727 -23.48 -12.24 -19.99
N SER A 728 -22.84 -12.34 -18.83
CA SER A 728 -21.38 -12.25 -18.69
C SER A 728 -20.64 -13.32 -19.51
N GLN A 729 -19.57 -12.94 -20.20
CA GLN A 729 -18.77 -13.82 -21.05
C GLN A 729 -17.29 -13.80 -20.69
N VAL A 730 -16.78 -14.97 -20.32
CA VAL A 730 -15.37 -15.21 -20.04
C VAL A 730 -14.95 -16.50 -20.72
N VAL A 731 -13.90 -16.43 -21.54
CA VAL A 731 -13.43 -17.56 -22.33
C VAL A 731 -11.93 -17.76 -22.12
N PHE A 732 -11.49 -18.98 -21.82
CA PHE A 732 -10.08 -19.37 -21.79
C PHE A 732 -9.77 -20.38 -22.89
N ILE A 733 -8.75 -20.12 -23.71
CA ILE A 733 -8.35 -20.98 -24.83
C ILE A 733 -6.85 -21.24 -24.73
N ASP A 734 -6.44 -22.51 -24.83
CA ASP A 734 -5.03 -22.97 -24.82
C ASP A 734 -4.23 -22.38 -23.64
N SER A 735 -4.88 -22.20 -22.48
CA SER A 735 -4.32 -21.47 -21.34
C SER A 735 -3.78 -22.44 -20.28
N ALA A 736 -2.65 -22.08 -19.68
CA ALA A 736 -1.98 -22.87 -18.64
C ALA A 736 -2.39 -22.37 -17.25
N MET A 737 -2.71 -23.27 -16.32
CA MET A 737 -3.21 -22.94 -14.98
C MET A 737 -2.46 -23.73 -13.90
N ASP A 738 -2.00 -23.06 -12.85
CA ASP A 738 -1.45 -23.72 -11.66
C ASP A 738 -2.58 -24.24 -10.74
N SER A 739 -2.23 -25.05 -9.74
CA SER A 739 -3.19 -25.81 -8.92
C SER A 739 -4.01 -24.97 -7.92
N HIS A 740 -3.73 -23.68 -7.75
CA HIS A 740 -4.63 -22.76 -7.03
C HIS A 740 -5.93 -22.48 -7.76
N VAL A 741 -5.98 -22.67 -9.08
CA VAL A 741 -7.23 -22.48 -9.83
C VAL A 741 -8.23 -23.54 -9.38
N LYS A 742 -9.39 -23.07 -8.90
CA LYS A 742 -10.45 -23.93 -8.39
C LYS A 742 -10.88 -24.96 -9.41
N THR A 743 -11.10 -26.17 -8.93
CA THR A 743 -11.69 -27.31 -9.65
C THR A 743 -13.06 -26.96 -10.23
N THR A 744 -13.87 -26.18 -9.50
CA THR A 744 -15.15 -25.64 -10.00
C THR A 744 -14.99 -24.57 -11.08
N GLY A 745 -13.82 -23.94 -11.16
CA GLY A 745 -13.44 -22.93 -12.16
C GLY A 745 -14.16 -21.60 -11.97
N PHE A 746 -15.49 -21.60 -12.08
CA PHE A 746 -16.33 -20.40 -12.12
C PHE A 746 -17.30 -20.32 -10.95
N GLN A 747 -17.73 -19.10 -10.62
CA GLN A 747 -18.75 -18.85 -9.60
C GLN A 747 -19.90 -18.01 -10.16
N ILE A 748 -21.12 -18.32 -9.74
CA ILE A 748 -22.29 -17.46 -9.94
C ILE A 748 -22.92 -17.13 -8.60
N THR A 749 -23.45 -15.92 -8.47
CA THR A 749 -24.15 -15.46 -7.27
C THR A 749 -25.46 -14.78 -7.63
N SER A 750 -26.39 -14.73 -6.66
CA SER A 750 -27.62 -13.94 -6.75
C SER A 750 -28.48 -14.18 -8.01
N PRO A 751 -29.05 -15.38 -8.23
CA PRO A 751 -28.96 -16.58 -7.41
C PRO A 751 -27.73 -17.45 -7.76
N ASN A 752 -27.28 -18.26 -6.82
CA ASN A 752 -26.32 -19.33 -7.11
C ASN A 752 -27.07 -20.56 -7.67
N ASP A 753 -27.62 -20.43 -8.88
CA ASP A 753 -28.41 -21.47 -9.54
C ASP A 753 -28.14 -21.48 -11.05
N CYS A 754 -27.53 -22.55 -11.54
CA CYS A 754 -27.26 -22.71 -12.97
C CYS A 754 -28.52 -22.84 -13.83
N ALA A 755 -29.68 -23.21 -13.27
CA ALA A 755 -30.94 -23.17 -13.99
C ALA A 755 -31.37 -21.74 -14.36
N ALA A 756 -30.92 -20.75 -13.59
CA ALA A 756 -31.12 -19.32 -13.86
C ALA A 756 -30.02 -18.72 -14.77
N ALA A 757 -28.96 -19.46 -15.07
CA ALA A 757 -27.78 -18.97 -15.78
C ALA A 757 -27.80 -19.23 -17.30
N GLY A 758 -28.98 -19.35 -17.91
CA GLY A 758 -29.12 -19.78 -19.31
C GLY A 758 -28.44 -18.92 -20.38
N GLN A 759 -27.96 -17.72 -20.02
CA GLN A 759 -27.28 -16.79 -20.93
C GLN A 759 -25.82 -16.53 -20.57
N ILE A 760 -25.31 -17.18 -19.52
CA ILE A 760 -23.90 -17.05 -19.11
C ILE A 760 -22.99 -17.69 -20.17
N ARG A 761 -21.84 -17.08 -20.42
CA ARG A 761 -20.88 -17.55 -21.43
C ARG A 761 -19.51 -17.80 -20.80
N PHE A 762 -19.46 -18.71 -19.83
CA PHE A 762 -18.24 -19.19 -19.20
C PHE A 762 -17.71 -20.43 -19.91
N TRP A 763 -16.66 -20.26 -20.71
CA TRP A 763 -16.19 -21.28 -21.64
C TRP A 763 -14.69 -21.54 -21.51
N GLU A 764 -14.29 -22.78 -21.74
CA GLU A 764 -12.88 -23.20 -21.78
C GLU A 764 -12.60 -24.06 -23.03
N TYR A 765 -11.35 -24.05 -23.48
CA TYR A 765 -10.86 -24.94 -24.53
C TYR A 765 -9.38 -25.25 -24.30
N HIS A 766 -9.03 -26.54 -24.24
CA HIS A 766 -7.64 -27.01 -24.10
C HIS A 766 -6.86 -26.33 -22.95
N SER A 767 -7.51 -26.15 -21.79
CA SER A 767 -6.82 -25.74 -20.57
C SER A 767 -5.79 -26.80 -20.16
N THR A 768 -4.58 -26.37 -19.81
CA THR A 768 -3.48 -27.25 -19.38
C THR A 768 -2.92 -26.80 -18.03
N ASP A 769 -2.19 -27.66 -17.34
CA ASP A 769 -1.36 -27.23 -16.22
C ASP A 769 -0.11 -26.47 -16.70
N LEU A 770 0.68 -25.93 -15.77
CA LEU A 770 1.92 -25.23 -16.13
C LEU A 770 2.98 -26.12 -16.83
N ALA A 771 2.82 -27.45 -16.79
CA ALA A 771 3.68 -28.41 -17.48
C ALA A 771 3.11 -28.84 -18.85
N GLY A 772 1.96 -28.30 -19.27
CA GLY A 772 1.33 -28.58 -20.55
C GLY A 772 0.45 -29.85 -20.58
N ARG A 773 0.11 -30.43 -19.43
CA ARG A 773 -0.80 -31.59 -19.35
C ARG A 773 -2.26 -31.09 -19.32
N PRO A 774 -3.21 -31.74 -20.02
CA PRO A 774 -4.62 -31.34 -19.96
C PRO A 774 -5.17 -31.33 -18.53
N ILE A 775 -5.96 -30.30 -18.19
CA ILE A 775 -6.67 -30.22 -16.90
C ILE A 775 -7.98 -30.99 -16.99
N ASP A 776 -8.34 -31.68 -15.89
CA ASP A 776 -9.66 -32.28 -15.75
C ASP A 776 -10.72 -31.19 -15.50
N THR A 777 -11.61 -31.01 -16.48
CA THR A 777 -12.70 -30.02 -16.43
C THR A 777 -14.05 -30.64 -16.02
N SER A 778 -14.09 -31.91 -15.61
CA SER A 778 -15.34 -32.60 -15.29
C SER A 778 -16.06 -32.04 -14.05
N ALA A 779 -15.34 -31.38 -13.15
CA ALA A 779 -15.85 -30.75 -11.95
C ALA A 779 -16.20 -29.25 -12.10
N ARG A 780 -16.07 -28.69 -13.32
CA ARG A 780 -16.40 -27.28 -13.58
C ARG A 780 -17.87 -26.98 -13.30
N LEU A 781 -18.17 -25.71 -13.00
CA LEU A 781 -19.51 -25.21 -12.78
C LEU A 781 -20.48 -25.70 -13.87
N ALA A 782 -21.64 -26.25 -13.49
CA ALA A 782 -22.53 -26.97 -14.41
C ALA A 782 -23.07 -26.13 -15.59
N CYS A 783 -23.12 -24.80 -15.44
CA CYS A 783 -23.51 -23.86 -16.49
C CYS A 783 -22.33 -23.25 -17.26
N SER A 784 -21.11 -23.74 -17.03
CA SER A 784 -19.96 -23.54 -17.92
C SER A 784 -19.90 -24.66 -18.96
N ARG A 785 -19.09 -24.50 -20.02
CA ARG A 785 -18.90 -25.57 -21.03
C ARG A 785 -17.53 -25.53 -21.68
N GLN A 786 -17.15 -26.66 -22.29
CA GLN A 786 -16.02 -26.71 -23.22
C GLN A 786 -16.47 -26.25 -24.62
N LEU A 787 -15.61 -25.52 -25.33
CA LEU A 787 -15.83 -25.13 -26.73
C LEU A 787 -15.55 -26.29 -27.69
N GLY A 788 -16.15 -26.25 -28.87
CA GLY A 788 -15.71 -27.05 -30.02
C GLY A 788 -14.56 -26.41 -30.80
N ASP A 789 -13.91 -27.18 -31.68
CA ASP A 789 -12.74 -26.73 -32.45
C ASP A 789 -13.02 -25.49 -33.31
N ASP A 790 -14.17 -25.44 -34.00
CA ASP A 790 -14.54 -24.32 -34.87
C ASP A 790 -14.79 -23.02 -34.08
N GLU A 791 -15.48 -23.14 -32.93
CA GLU A 791 -15.73 -21.99 -32.03
C GLU A 791 -14.41 -21.47 -31.46
N ALA A 792 -13.53 -22.38 -31.02
CA ALA A 792 -12.22 -22.02 -30.52
C ALA A 792 -11.35 -21.39 -31.62
N ALA A 793 -11.39 -21.89 -32.86
CA ALA A 793 -10.68 -21.30 -33.98
C ALA A 793 -11.13 -19.85 -34.26
N GLN A 794 -12.44 -19.58 -34.19
CA GLN A 794 -12.97 -18.21 -34.35
C GLN A 794 -12.57 -17.30 -33.18
N LEU A 795 -12.75 -17.77 -31.95
CA LEU A 795 -12.44 -16.98 -30.75
C LEU A 795 -10.93 -16.82 -30.48
N ARG A 796 -10.06 -17.53 -31.22
CA ARG A 796 -8.61 -17.29 -31.25
C ARG A 796 -8.20 -16.11 -32.12
N ASP A 797 -9.07 -15.66 -33.02
CA ASP A 797 -8.79 -14.52 -33.88
C ASP A 797 -9.30 -13.23 -33.21
N PRO A 798 -8.40 -12.32 -32.76
CA PRO A 798 -8.83 -11.08 -32.16
C PRO A 798 -9.68 -10.24 -33.11
N SER A 799 -9.48 -10.34 -34.43
CA SER A 799 -10.29 -9.60 -35.39
C SER A 799 -11.73 -10.08 -35.45
N TYR A 800 -11.97 -11.37 -35.22
CA TYR A 800 -13.33 -11.89 -35.08
C TYR A 800 -14.01 -11.32 -33.83
N VAL A 801 -13.31 -11.35 -32.68
CA VAL A 801 -13.82 -10.82 -31.39
C VAL A 801 -14.09 -9.32 -31.46
N PHE A 802 -13.27 -8.57 -32.20
CA PHE A 802 -13.43 -7.12 -32.36
C PHE A 802 -14.27 -6.69 -33.57
N GLY A 803 -14.92 -7.61 -34.28
CA GLY A 803 -15.81 -7.28 -35.40
C GLY A 803 -15.07 -6.69 -36.61
N GLY A 804 -13.87 -7.19 -36.92
CA GLY A 804 -13.04 -6.83 -38.07
C GLY A 804 -11.88 -5.89 -37.78
N TRP A 805 -11.72 -5.42 -36.53
CA TRP A 805 -10.54 -4.63 -36.16
C TRP A 805 -9.32 -5.53 -35.97
N HIS A 806 -8.24 -5.23 -36.70
CA HIS A 806 -6.95 -5.92 -36.58
C HIS A 806 -6.01 -5.09 -35.67
N PRO A 807 -5.78 -5.49 -34.41
CA PRO A 807 -4.86 -4.78 -33.54
C PRO A 807 -3.42 -4.85 -34.08
N VAL A 808 -2.72 -3.71 -34.07
CA VAL A 808 -1.32 -3.62 -34.49
C VAL A 808 -0.47 -3.32 -33.28
N VAL A 809 0.43 -4.24 -32.94
CA VAL A 809 1.36 -4.08 -31.82
C VAL A 809 2.64 -3.41 -32.32
N PRO A 810 3.04 -2.25 -31.78
CA PRO A 810 4.33 -1.65 -32.09
C PRO A 810 5.47 -2.60 -31.75
N ARG A 811 6.44 -2.72 -32.66
CA ARG A 811 7.67 -3.47 -32.40
C ARG A 811 8.50 -2.75 -31.34
N PRO A 812 9.24 -3.48 -30.47
CA PRO A 812 10.23 -2.86 -29.60
C PRO A 812 11.21 -2.04 -30.43
N GLU A 813 11.48 -0.78 -30.04
CA GLU A 813 12.63 -0.06 -30.58
C GLU A 813 13.92 -0.82 -30.18
N ARG A 814 14.79 -1.08 -31.15
CA ARG A 814 16.02 -1.89 -30.96
C ARG A 814 17.14 -1.12 -30.29
#